data_AF-A0A2I1H035-F1
#
_entry.id   AF-A0A2I1H035-F1
#
_cell.length_a   1.000
_cell.length_b   1.000
_cell.length_c   1.000
_cell.angle_alpha   90.00
_cell.angle_beta   90.00
_cell.angle_gamma   90.00
#
_symmetry.space_group_name_H-M   'P 1'
#
loop_
_entity.id
_entity.type
_entity.pdbx_description
1 polymer ?
#
loop_
_entity_poly.entity_id
_entity_poly.type
_entity_poly.pdbx_seq_one_letter_code
_entity_poly.pdbx_strand_id
1 'polypeptide(L)'
;MPPLPVSAVALPGTFISAILERDRENDFTDSAKDKQNTLLATSSADKETAFSCIQQIDLKIQSVKTEILQIILDRQDAFIKLYNNSISLRDKIDTLFMELDIVSRGVNHSETGMKRKLVSALQENRMVMQEVKDTKSVVDALEYLNEIQNCVKRFQEYLAQGRIEEASGTITYMDSLLESPPITTERKIQIFDKLKSQLSIMKESLDQTLDNLLTQSISFKKVDDEEGFSLTVLSSIEGANATALLTSVFISLNEIDSINMQLSRLKKNVMKYLIVPLLKHRESWDASIEVDDNIKARLVIGPNSNVKNINKDRVFTPLITIFKFIYTFIFGGLDPSSKEFIILPLATQYASTFGKFISHDLRDVVISEYLSHVIPTETFEFKRFDEIAHDVRDFQAEMRKMGFMRQSRDAEEEEERTLGAYVAKVDVHFTIKKRDKLLELGRNIMLDGNFESEIIEEQEPELDYNEQDSLNDEQGVKSNNISEINKQKEVAEKDIFAIQNDNDIPNDGWEVDWNEGWDEGSWDESDDPQNKSESLINKNIKSEQITTKKKLVRYSISNKVKPLINLVIKTLNEACNLNSKSGVRLYQATLDFFDLYRAIMPVFHYNTFSNVPALAMLFRNDCIWLANQLLVVQSQFINSLSSFDSEQADDIKGKISYNETIEELRELGKEWYDNQIDKQKGVLKEILDEMNGVQQIADDDRFEACQSAMNQILYTMNHLSKIWKDVLCPTEYYTVLGELIDSVLACMTDYVEDLYDISEVESEQLNLICKMLFQLENLFNEKGVNSIEKYTKNWTKFLQLTDILELSQAKIMSRFRNGELVCFTTGELEGLICALFADTQIRENTLSEIREGHPHYAEKLNIL
;
A
#
# COMPACT_ATOMS: atom_id res chain seq x y z
N MET A 1 -114.21 -1.69 -52.40
CA MET A 1 -115.09 -2.24 -53.47
C MET A 1 -114.45 -1.92 -54.81
N PRO A 2 -114.48 -2.81 -55.81
CA PRO A 2 -114.11 -2.50 -57.19
C PRO A 2 -115.22 -1.70 -57.91
N PRO A 3 -114.87 -0.93 -58.95
CA PRO A 3 -115.16 -1.33 -60.33
C PRO A 3 -113.85 -1.59 -61.08
N LEU A 4 -113.66 -2.75 -61.71
CA LEU A 4 -114.12 -3.12 -63.07
C LEU A 4 -113.48 -2.26 -64.18
N PRO A 5 -112.75 -2.88 -65.14
CA PRO A 5 -112.09 -2.16 -66.22
C PRO A 5 -113.07 -1.71 -67.30
N VAL A 6 -112.79 -0.56 -67.93
CA VAL A 6 -113.49 -0.09 -69.13
C VAL A 6 -112.54 -0.22 -70.33
N SER A 7 -113.09 -0.67 -71.45
CA SER A 7 -112.33 -0.94 -72.69
C SER A 7 -111.98 0.33 -73.46
N ALA A 8 -111.25 0.15 -74.57
CA ALA A 8 -110.74 1.22 -75.42
C ALA A 8 -111.84 2.02 -76.18
N VAL A 9 -111.39 3.08 -76.86
CA VAL A 9 -112.12 3.95 -77.80
C VAL A 9 -113.01 5.04 -77.15
N ALA A 10 -112.39 6.17 -76.76
CA ALA A 10 -112.94 7.53 -76.97
C ALA A 10 -111.96 8.66 -76.52
N LEU A 11 -111.23 9.25 -77.47
CA LEU A 11 -111.19 10.72 -77.57
C LEU A 11 -112.42 11.07 -78.42
N PRO A 12 -113.25 12.08 -78.09
CA PRO A 12 -112.79 13.47 -77.92
C PRO A 12 -113.54 14.29 -76.84
N GLY A 13 -113.26 15.59 -76.76
CA GLY A 13 -114.09 16.55 -76.00
C GLY A 13 -113.30 17.77 -75.52
N THR A 14 -112.85 17.70 -74.26
CA THR A 14 -112.34 18.83 -73.45
C THR A 14 -111.17 19.61 -74.05
N PHE A 15 -110.35 19.01 -74.90
CA PHE A 15 -109.20 19.68 -75.52
C PHE A 15 -109.60 20.57 -76.72
N ILE A 16 -110.71 20.27 -77.40
CA ILE A 16 -111.18 21.06 -78.56
C ILE A 16 -111.96 22.29 -78.08
N SER A 17 -112.76 22.17 -77.01
CA SER A 17 -113.44 23.32 -76.39
C SER A 17 -112.45 24.35 -75.84
N ALA A 18 -111.40 23.91 -75.15
CA ALA A 18 -110.38 24.80 -74.55
C ALA A 18 -109.58 25.63 -75.56
N ILE A 19 -109.57 25.26 -76.85
CA ILE A 19 -108.96 26.04 -77.93
C ILE A 19 -109.97 27.00 -78.57
N LEU A 20 -111.24 26.58 -78.72
CA LEU A 20 -112.27 27.37 -79.40
C LEU A 20 -112.86 28.51 -78.54
N GLU A 21 -112.91 28.37 -77.22
CA GLU A 21 -113.49 29.39 -76.34
C GLU A 21 -112.55 30.59 -76.08
N ARG A 22 -111.27 30.51 -76.46
CA ARG A 22 -110.29 31.59 -76.20
C ARG A 22 -110.26 32.71 -77.26
N ASP A 23 -111.02 32.57 -78.34
CA ASP A 23 -111.07 33.51 -79.47
C ASP A 23 -112.16 34.61 -79.32
N ARG A 24 -113.04 34.52 -78.30
CA ARG A 24 -114.18 35.45 -78.14
C ARG A 24 -114.60 35.75 -76.70
N GLU A 25 -113.70 36.29 -75.89
CA GLU A 25 -114.09 37.32 -74.92
C GLU A 25 -112.87 38.13 -74.43
N ASN A 26 -112.85 39.41 -74.84
CA ASN A 26 -112.44 40.63 -74.13
C ASN A 26 -111.08 40.66 -73.37
N ASP A 27 -110.23 41.69 -73.50
CA ASP A 27 -110.29 42.87 -74.39
C ASP A 27 -108.91 43.58 -74.48
N PHE A 28 -108.86 44.67 -75.26
CA PHE A 28 -107.82 45.71 -75.37
C PHE A 28 -106.86 45.90 -74.16
N THR A 29 -105.57 46.27 -74.35
CA THR A 29 -104.98 47.06 -75.46
C THR A 29 -103.78 46.37 -76.12
N ASP A 30 -103.70 46.23 -77.45
CA ASP A 30 -103.49 47.25 -78.49
C ASP A 30 -102.10 47.94 -78.52
N SER A 31 -101.23 47.49 -79.43
CA SER A 31 -100.28 48.33 -80.18
C SER A 31 -99.70 47.58 -81.41
N ALA A 32 -100.56 46.99 -82.24
CA ALA A 32 -100.17 46.25 -83.46
C ALA A 32 -101.30 46.16 -84.51
N LYS A 33 -101.92 47.29 -84.86
CA LYS A 33 -102.85 47.44 -86.01
C LYS A 33 -102.17 48.40 -87.00
N ASP A 34 -101.86 48.03 -88.25
CA ASP A 34 -102.81 47.58 -89.27
C ASP A 34 -102.17 46.63 -90.30
N LYS A 35 -102.78 45.47 -90.53
CA LYS A 35 -103.69 45.15 -91.65
C LYS A 35 -103.06 45.11 -93.06
N GLN A 36 -102.66 43.90 -93.45
CA GLN A 36 -103.01 43.42 -94.79
C GLN A 36 -104.53 43.28 -94.90
N ASN A 37 -105.11 43.68 -96.04
CA ASN A 37 -106.40 43.26 -96.67
C ASN A 37 -106.76 44.34 -97.72
N THR A 38 -107.44 44.06 -98.85
CA THR A 38 -108.17 42.87 -99.29
C THR A 38 -108.15 42.77 -100.84
N LEU A 39 -108.75 41.72 -101.43
CA LEU A 39 -108.94 41.59 -102.89
C LEU A 39 -110.28 40.88 -103.19
N LEU A 40 -110.85 41.14 -104.38
CA LEU A 40 -111.91 40.40 -105.13
C LEU A 40 -113.44 40.67 -104.90
N ALA A 41 -114.14 40.91 -106.03
CA ALA A 41 -115.59 40.69 -106.33
C ALA A 41 -115.82 40.93 -107.85
N THR A 42 -116.03 39.95 -108.75
CA THR A 42 -117.25 39.15 -109.12
C THR A 42 -118.37 39.85 -109.93
N SER A 43 -118.47 39.61 -111.25
CA SER A 43 -119.62 39.97 -112.13
C SER A 43 -119.79 38.99 -113.32
N SER A 44 -120.96 38.93 -113.99
CA SER A 44 -121.51 37.71 -114.63
C SER A 44 -121.09 37.34 -116.06
N ALA A 45 -120.03 37.94 -116.61
CA ALA A 45 -119.34 37.42 -117.81
C ALA A 45 -117.88 37.11 -117.48
N ASP A 46 -117.24 37.99 -116.70
CA ASP A 46 -115.88 37.84 -116.17
C ASP A 46 -115.82 37.01 -114.86
N LYS A 47 -116.82 36.16 -114.60
CA LYS A 47 -116.95 35.41 -113.34
C LYS A 47 -116.22 34.08 -113.34
N GLU A 48 -116.10 33.43 -114.50
CA GLU A 48 -115.57 32.07 -114.63
C GLU A 48 -114.05 32.02 -114.36
N THR A 49 -113.33 33.05 -114.81
CA THR A 49 -111.91 33.29 -114.49
C THR A 49 -111.69 33.57 -113.00
N ALA A 50 -112.56 34.38 -112.38
CA ALA A 50 -112.51 34.66 -110.96
C ALA A 50 -112.81 33.42 -110.10
N PHE A 51 -113.78 32.59 -110.50
CA PHE A 51 -114.12 31.37 -109.78
C PHE A 51 -112.98 30.34 -109.82
N SER A 52 -112.36 30.15 -110.98
CA SER A 52 -111.19 29.26 -111.13
C SER A 52 -109.98 29.72 -110.30
N CYS A 53 -109.76 31.04 -110.21
CA CYS A 53 -108.69 31.62 -109.38
C CYS A 53 -108.95 31.44 -107.87
N ILE A 54 -110.18 31.70 -107.40
CA ILE A 54 -110.59 31.44 -106.02
C ILE A 54 -110.46 29.94 -105.69
N GLN A 55 -110.87 29.06 -106.61
CA GLN A 55 -110.79 27.61 -106.42
C GLN A 55 -109.34 27.11 -106.28
N GLN A 56 -108.37 27.70 -106.99
CA GLN A 56 -106.94 27.39 -106.76
C GLN A 56 -106.40 27.93 -105.43
N ILE A 57 -106.86 29.10 -104.97
CA ILE A 57 -106.45 29.66 -103.67
C ILE A 57 -107.03 28.82 -102.52
N ASP A 58 -108.30 28.44 -102.60
CA ASP A 58 -108.97 27.66 -101.56
C ASP A 58 -108.41 26.23 -101.47
N LEU A 59 -108.05 25.61 -102.61
CA LEU A 59 -107.27 24.36 -102.64
C LEU A 59 -105.89 24.50 -101.97
N LYS A 60 -105.21 25.65 -102.09
CA LYS A 60 -103.95 25.92 -101.39
C LYS A 60 -104.14 26.16 -99.89
N ILE A 61 -105.22 26.84 -99.49
CA ILE A 61 -105.55 27.06 -98.06
C ILE A 61 -105.91 25.72 -97.41
N GLN A 62 -106.71 24.88 -98.07
CA GLN A 62 -106.96 23.49 -97.67
C GLN A 62 -105.65 22.73 -97.51
N SER A 63 -104.78 22.73 -98.52
CA SER A 63 -103.47 22.03 -98.50
C SER A 63 -102.61 22.42 -97.30
N VAL A 64 -102.39 23.72 -97.06
CA VAL A 64 -101.56 24.19 -95.93
C VAL A 64 -102.23 23.87 -94.58
N LYS A 65 -103.56 23.93 -94.51
CA LYS A 65 -104.29 23.58 -93.28
C LYS A 65 -104.24 22.08 -92.98
N THR A 66 -104.28 21.21 -94.00
CA THR A 66 -103.98 19.79 -93.83
C THR A 66 -102.52 19.55 -93.43
N GLU A 67 -101.55 20.26 -94.01
CA GLU A 67 -100.13 20.09 -93.70
C GLU A 67 -99.80 20.46 -92.23
N ILE A 68 -100.36 21.56 -91.73
CA ILE A 68 -100.25 21.94 -90.30
C ILE A 68 -100.96 20.94 -89.39
N LEU A 69 -102.15 20.45 -89.77
CA LEU A 69 -102.85 19.41 -89.01
C LEU A 69 -102.07 18.09 -88.99
N GLN A 70 -101.41 17.71 -90.10
CA GLN A 70 -100.56 16.53 -90.19
C GLN A 70 -99.40 16.63 -89.20
N ILE A 71 -98.68 17.76 -89.18
CA ILE A 71 -97.52 17.99 -88.28
C ILE A 71 -97.93 18.01 -86.80
N ILE A 72 -99.14 18.48 -86.47
CA ILE A 72 -99.67 18.48 -85.10
C ILE A 72 -100.11 17.06 -84.69
N LEU A 73 -100.78 16.31 -85.58
CA LEU A 73 -101.18 14.92 -85.33
C LEU A 73 -99.97 14.00 -85.16
N ASP A 74 -98.97 14.11 -86.04
CA ASP A 74 -97.73 13.30 -86.01
C ASP A 74 -96.87 13.49 -84.74
N ARG A 75 -97.14 14.52 -83.92
CA ARG A 75 -96.36 14.83 -82.71
C ARG A 75 -97.18 14.91 -81.42
N GLN A 76 -98.50 14.71 -81.46
CA GLN A 76 -99.37 14.78 -80.28
C GLN A 76 -98.94 13.83 -79.15
N ASP A 77 -98.48 12.63 -79.53
CA ASP A 77 -98.05 11.55 -78.63
C ASP A 77 -96.82 11.93 -77.78
N ALA A 78 -95.91 12.74 -78.33
CA ALA A 78 -94.69 13.17 -77.65
C ALA A 78 -94.97 14.18 -76.53
N PHE A 79 -95.94 15.08 -76.74
CA PHE A 79 -96.33 16.08 -75.73
C PHE A 79 -97.00 15.43 -74.52
N ILE A 80 -97.94 14.50 -74.76
CA ILE A 80 -98.66 13.77 -73.69
C ILE A 80 -97.68 12.98 -72.82
N LYS A 81 -96.69 12.30 -73.44
CA LYS A 81 -95.63 11.58 -72.72
C LYS A 81 -94.79 12.49 -71.82
N LEU A 82 -94.40 13.68 -72.30
CA LEU A 82 -93.61 14.64 -71.51
C LEU A 82 -94.41 15.25 -70.35
N TYR A 83 -95.69 15.59 -70.56
CA TYR A 83 -96.54 16.15 -69.50
C TYR A 83 -96.79 15.14 -68.37
N ASN A 84 -97.19 13.91 -68.71
CA ASN A 84 -97.43 12.86 -67.71
C ASN A 84 -96.16 12.46 -66.95
N ASN A 85 -94.99 12.51 -67.59
CA ASN A 85 -93.71 12.29 -66.93
C ASN A 85 -93.41 13.36 -65.85
N SER A 86 -93.80 14.63 -66.04
CA SER A 86 -93.50 15.67 -65.04
C SER A 86 -94.37 15.55 -63.78
N ILE A 87 -95.65 15.17 -63.93
CA ILE A 87 -96.52 14.83 -62.80
C ILE A 87 -95.99 13.60 -62.07
N SER A 88 -95.68 12.52 -62.79
CA SER A 88 -95.11 11.30 -62.20
C SER A 88 -93.77 11.56 -61.47
N LEU A 89 -92.98 12.54 -61.91
CA LEU A 89 -91.75 12.93 -61.22
C LEU A 89 -92.05 13.67 -59.90
N ARG A 90 -93.08 14.51 -59.86
CA ARG A 90 -93.51 15.22 -58.64
C ARG A 90 -94.03 14.25 -57.58
N ASP A 91 -94.95 13.37 -57.94
CA ASP A 91 -95.53 12.39 -57.00
C ASP A 91 -94.44 11.50 -56.38
N LYS A 92 -93.40 11.16 -57.16
CA LYS A 92 -92.21 10.44 -56.68
C LYS A 92 -91.37 11.27 -55.71
N ILE A 93 -91.20 12.56 -55.92
CA ILE A 93 -90.46 13.45 -55.01
C ILE A 93 -91.20 13.58 -53.68
N ASP A 94 -92.51 13.79 -53.68
CA ASP A 94 -93.30 13.91 -52.45
C ASP A 94 -93.36 12.56 -51.70
N THR A 95 -93.42 11.43 -52.43
CA THR A 95 -93.26 10.08 -51.85
C THR A 95 -91.89 9.89 -51.19
N LEU A 96 -90.80 10.26 -51.88
CA LEU A 96 -89.44 10.19 -51.36
C LEU A 96 -89.24 11.04 -50.10
N PHE A 97 -89.91 12.19 -49.98
CA PHE A 97 -89.86 12.98 -48.74
C PHE A 97 -90.59 12.32 -47.57
N MET A 98 -91.72 11.63 -47.81
CA MET A 98 -92.38 10.84 -46.76
C MET A 98 -91.51 9.63 -46.35
N GLU A 99 -90.91 8.92 -47.30
CA GLU A 99 -89.96 7.84 -47.02
C GLU A 99 -88.75 8.34 -46.21
N LEU A 100 -88.19 9.51 -46.57
CA LEU A 100 -87.06 10.12 -45.89
C LEU A 100 -87.36 10.48 -44.42
N ASP A 101 -88.55 11.00 -44.11
CA ASP A 101 -88.94 11.31 -42.72
C ASP A 101 -89.26 10.03 -41.92
N ILE A 102 -89.90 9.03 -42.54
CA ILE A 102 -90.09 7.70 -41.92
C ILE A 102 -88.74 7.07 -41.56
N VAL A 103 -87.77 7.10 -42.48
CA VAL A 103 -86.40 6.62 -42.24
C VAL A 103 -85.70 7.48 -41.18
N SER A 104 -85.80 8.81 -41.25
CA SER A 104 -85.17 9.72 -40.28
C SER A 104 -85.65 9.46 -38.85
N ARG A 105 -86.97 9.27 -38.65
CA ARG A 105 -87.55 8.89 -37.36
C ARG A 105 -87.13 7.48 -36.94
N GLY A 106 -87.17 6.51 -37.85
CA GLY A 106 -86.72 5.13 -37.59
C GLY A 106 -85.25 5.03 -37.16
N VAL A 107 -84.39 5.93 -37.65
CA VAL A 107 -82.98 6.02 -37.25
C VAL A 107 -82.80 6.80 -35.94
N ASN A 108 -83.40 7.98 -35.80
CA ASN A 108 -83.04 8.97 -34.78
C ASN A 108 -83.98 9.07 -33.57
N HIS A 109 -85.15 8.40 -33.57
CA HIS A 109 -86.11 8.48 -32.47
C HIS A 109 -85.51 7.99 -31.13
N SER A 110 -85.82 8.70 -30.04
CA SER A 110 -85.08 8.69 -28.77
C SER A 110 -85.04 7.35 -28.05
N GLU A 111 -86.15 6.61 -28.05
CA GLU A 111 -86.28 5.36 -27.27
C GLU A 111 -86.16 4.11 -28.16
N THR A 112 -86.91 4.07 -29.26
CA THR A 112 -87.02 2.88 -30.12
C THR A 112 -86.20 2.93 -31.42
N GLY A 113 -85.56 4.07 -31.73
CA GLY A 113 -84.81 4.28 -32.98
C GLY A 113 -83.53 3.43 -33.07
N MET A 114 -83.13 3.10 -34.31
CA MET A 114 -81.98 2.22 -34.58
C MET A 114 -80.69 2.73 -33.93
N LYS A 115 -80.46 4.04 -33.89
CA LYS A 115 -79.27 4.64 -33.27
C LYS A 115 -79.19 4.36 -31.75
N ARG A 116 -80.33 4.41 -31.03
CA ARG A 116 -80.35 4.12 -29.58
C ARG A 116 -80.16 2.63 -29.31
N LYS A 117 -80.81 1.77 -30.10
CA LYS A 117 -80.64 0.30 -30.04
C LYS A 117 -79.20 -0.12 -30.31
N LEU A 118 -78.56 0.45 -31.33
CA LEU A 118 -77.16 0.19 -31.64
C LEU A 118 -76.23 0.63 -30.51
N VAL A 119 -76.48 1.78 -29.87
CA VAL A 119 -75.70 2.22 -28.69
C VAL A 119 -75.89 1.29 -27.49
N SER A 120 -77.10 0.80 -27.23
CA SER A 120 -77.35 -0.19 -26.18
C SER A 120 -76.60 -1.49 -26.46
N ALA A 121 -76.78 -2.06 -27.65
CA ALA A 121 -76.11 -3.28 -28.08
C ALA A 121 -74.57 -3.15 -28.09
N LEU A 122 -74.01 -1.98 -28.43
CA LEU A 122 -72.57 -1.71 -28.32
C LEU A 122 -72.09 -1.62 -26.85
N GLN A 123 -72.93 -1.14 -25.93
CA GLN A 123 -72.61 -1.08 -24.51
C GLN A 123 -72.74 -2.46 -23.84
N GLU A 124 -73.77 -3.23 -24.19
CA GLU A 124 -73.95 -4.63 -23.81
C GLU A 124 -72.78 -5.50 -24.34
N ASN A 125 -72.41 -5.35 -25.61
CA ASN A 125 -71.26 -6.05 -26.20
C ASN A 125 -69.94 -5.64 -25.52
N ARG A 126 -69.77 -4.37 -25.12
CA ARG A 126 -68.62 -3.95 -24.28
C ARG A 126 -68.60 -4.61 -22.90
N MET A 127 -69.75 -4.76 -22.24
CA MET A 127 -69.84 -5.49 -20.97
C MET A 127 -69.46 -6.97 -21.16
N VAL A 128 -69.99 -7.63 -22.20
CA VAL A 128 -69.67 -9.03 -22.52
C VAL A 128 -68.21 -9.20 -22.94
N MET A 129 -67.62 -8.29 -23.72
CA MET A 129 -66.18 -8.34 -24.05
C MET A 129 -65.30 -8.16 -22.81
N GLN A 130 -65.72 -7.35 -21.83
CA GLN A 130 -65.02 -7.21 -20.57
C GLN A 130 -65.16 -8.47 -19.71
N GLU A 131 -66.35 -9.05 -19.61
CA GLU A 131 -66.59 -10.33 -18.91
C GLU A 131 -65.82 -11.50 -19.55
N VAL A 132 -65.77 -11.59 -20.88
CA VAL A 132 -64.96 -12.57 -21.63
C VAL A 132 -63.47 -12.36 -21.41
N LYS A 133 -63.01 -11.11 -21.26
CA LYS A 133 -61.61 -10.82 -20.93
C LYS A 133 -61.28 -11.23 -19.49
N ASP A 134 -62.14 -10.89 -18.53
CA ASP A 134 -61.91 -11.17 -17.11
C ASP A 134 -62.01 -12.67 -16.83
N THR A 135 -62.99 -13.37 -17.41
CA THR A 135 -63.08 -14.84 -17.35
C THR A 135 -61.89 -15.51 -18.03
N LYS A 136 -61.39 -14.99 -19.17
CA LYS A 136 -60.14 -15.48 -19.75
C LYS A 136 -58.96 -15.33 -18.79
N SER A 137 -58.76 -14.16 -18.17
CA SER A 137 -57.66 -13.97 -17.22
C SER A 137 -57.77 -14.86 -15.97
N VAL A 138 -58.97 -15.29 -15.60
CA VAL A 138 -59.17 -16.34 -14.57
C VAL A 138 -58.75 -17.73 -15.09
N VAL A 139 -59.07 -18.09 -16.34
CA VAL A 139 -58.62 -19.35 -16.96
C VAL A 139 -57.09 -19.38 -17.08
N ASP A 140 -56.48 -18.34 -17.66
CA ASP A 140 -55.03 -18.21 -17.82
C ASP A 140 -54.29 -18.37 -16.47
N ALA A 141 -54.88 -17.85 -15.38
CA ALA A 141 -54.34 -17.99 -14.02
C ALA A 141 -54.54 -19.39 -13.41
N LEU A 142 -55.65 -20.06 -13.70
CA LEU A 142 -55.92 -21.43 -13.22
C LEU A 142 -55.05 -22.47 -13.95
N GLU A 143 -54.83 -22.31 -15.26
CA GLU A 143 -53.92 -23.17 -16.04
C GLU A 143 -52.48 -23.07 -15.51
N TYR A 144 -52.01 -21.86 -15.23
CA TYR A 144 -50.71 -21.59 -14.61
C TYR A 144 -50.55 -22.28 -13.23
N LEU A 145 -51.55 -22.15 -12.34
CA LEU A 145 -51.53 -22.83 -11.03
C LEU A 145 -51.57 -24.36 -11.16
N ASN A 146 -52.29 -24.89 -12.16
CA ASN A 146 -52.35 -26.32 -12.43
C ASN A 146 -51.00 -26.87 -12.93
N GLU A 147 -50.29 -26.19 -13.84
CA GLU A 147 -48.96 -26.64 -14.26
C GLU A 147 -47.92 -26.58 -13.13
N ILE A 148 -47.98 -25.56 -12.26
CA ILE A 148 -47.16 -25.54 -11.04
C ILE A 148 -47.48 -26.75 -10.14
N GLN A 149 -48.76 -27.10 -9.96
CA GLN A 149 -49.13 -28.30 -9.21
C GLN A 149 -48.68 -29.60 -9.91
N ASN A 150 -48.62 -29.63 -11.25
CA ASN A 150 -48.10 -30.76 -12.02
C ASN A 150 -46.57 -30.89 -11.88
N CYS A 151 -45.83 -29.79 -11.76
CA CYS A 151 -44.40 -29.81 -11.45
C CYS A 151 -44.13 -30.46 -10.08
N VAL A 152 -44.90 -30.09 -9.05
CA VAL A 152 -44.78 -30.70 -7.71
C VAL A 152 -45.04 -32.22 -7.74
N LYS A 153 -46.03 -32.69 -8.51
CA LYS A 153 -46.30 -34.14 -8.69
C LYS A 153 -45.14 -34.84 -9.40
N ARG A 154 -44.70 -34.33 -10.55
CA ARG A 154 -43.58 -34.88 -11.35
C ARG A 154 -42.30 -34.99 -10.51
N PHE A 155 -41.99 -33.96 -9.71
CA PHE A 155 -40.87 -33.96 -8.77
C PHE A 155 -40.96 -35.11 -7.76
N GLN A 156 -42.12 -35.30 -7.12
CA GLN A 156 -42.34 -36.39 -6.16
C GLN A 156 -42.22 -37.78 -6.82
N GLU A 157 -42.76 -37.92 -8.04
CA GLU A 157 -42.67 -39.16 -8.82
C GLU A 157 -41.22 -39.50 -9.22
N TYR A 158 -40.45 -38.52 -9.70
CA TYR A 158 -39.04 -38.71 -10.08
C TYR A 158 -38.14 -38.99 -8.87
N LEU A 159 -38.34 -38.28 -7.75
CA LEU A 159 -37.59 -38.52 -6.50
C LEU A 159 -37.88 -39.93 -5.95
N ALA A 160 -39.14 -40.38 -5.99
CA ALA A 160 -39.50 -41.75 -5.63
C ALA A 160 -38.89 -42.82 -6.57
N GLN A 161 -38.69 -42.49 -7.86
CA GLN A 161 -38.03 -43.34 -8.85
C GLN A 161 -36.49 -43.29 -8.78
N GLY A 162 -35.90 -42.41 -7.96
CA GLY A 162 -34.45 -42.18 -7.94
C GLY A 162 -33.91 -41.49 -9.22
N ARG A 163 -34.78 -40.79 -9.96
CA ARG A 163 -34.47 -40.09 -11.21
C ARG A 163 -34.11 -38.63 -10.92
N ILE A 164 -32.83 -38.43 -10.62
CA ILE A 164 -32.33 -37.22 -9.95
C ILE A 164 -32.25 -36.02 -10.89
N GLU A 165 -31.75 -36.20 -12.12
CA GLU A 165 -31.63 -35.12 -13.12
C GLU A 165 -33.01 -34.61 -13.56
N GLU A 166 -33.98 -35.52 -13.71
CA GLU A 166 -35.35 -35.13 -14.07
C GLU A 166 -36.08 -34.46 -12.90
N ALA A 167 -35.72 -34.79 -11.66
CA ALA A 167 -36.19 -34.08 -10.47
C ALA A 167 -35.60 -32.66 -10.37
N SER A 168 -34.29 -32.47 -10.60
CA SER A 168 -33.67 -31.14 -10.60
C SER A 168 -34.16 -30.27 -11.76
N GLY A 169 -34.25 -30.82 -12.98
CA GLY A 169 -34.84 -30.12 -14.13
C GLY A 169 -36.30 -29.70 -13.91
N THR A 170 -37.07 -30.48 -13.14
CA THR A 170 -38.44 -30.10 -12.74
C THR A 170 -38.47 -28.91 -11.77
N ILE A 171 -37.49 -28.79 -10.87
CA ILE A 171 -37.33 -27.60 -10.02
C ILE A 171 -36.98 -26.38 -10.88
N THR A 172 -35.98 -26.49 -11.75
CA THR A 172 -35.52 -25.37 -12.62
C THR A 172 -36.65 -24.87 -13.53
N TYR A 173 -37.46 -25.78 -14.07
CA TYR A 173 -38.66 -25.44 -14.83
C TYR A 173 -39.67 -24.66 -13.97
N MET A 174 -39.98 -25.13 -12.74
CA MET A 174 -40.88 -24.42 -11.84
C MET A 174 -40.35 -23.04 -11.39
N ASP A 175 -39.03 -22.86 -11.24
CA ASP A 175 -38.43 -21.55 -10.95
C ASP A 175 -38.69 -20.58 -12.11
N SER A 176 -38.43 -20.98 -13.36
CA SER A 176 -38.68 -20.12 -14.54
C SER A 176 -40.15 -19.71 -14.71
N LEU A 177 -41.10 -20.58 -14.33
CA LEU A 177 -42.52 -20.26 -14.25
C LEU A 177 -42.85 -19.25 -13.14
N LEU A 178 -42.08 -19.23 -12.05
CA LEU A 178 -42.24 -18.29 -10.93
C LEU A 178 -41.52 -16.95 -11.12
N GLU A 179 -40.53 -16.88 -12.03
CA GLU A 179 -39.93 -15.62 -12.49
C GLU A 179 -40.83 -14.85 -13.46
N SER A 180 -41.60 -15.55 -14.29
CA SER A 180 -42.42 -14.98 -15.38
C SER A 180 -43.93 -15.24 -15.22
N PRO A 181 -44.58 -14.80 -14.12
CA PRO A 181 -46.00 -15.05 -13.89
C PRO A 181 -46.88 -14.31 -14.93
N PRO A 182 -48.00 -14.91 -15.37
CA PRO A 182 -48.90 -14.29 -16.36
C PRO A 182 -49.69 -13.08 -15.83
N ILE A 183 -49.56 -12.74 -14.54
CA ILE A 183 -50.31 -11.66 -13.88
C ILE A 183 -49.34 -10.54 -13.43
N THR A 184 -49.13 -9.55 -14.29
CA THR A 184 -48.29 -8.38 -13.98
C THR A 184 -48.99 -7.44 -12.98
N THR A 185 -48.58 -7.51 -11.72
CA THR A 185 -49.17 -6.71 -10.62
C THR A 185 -48.10 -6.10 -9.73
N GLU A 186 -48.20 -4.79 -9.43
CA GLU A 186 -47.30 -4.09 -8.50
C GLU A 186 -47.52 -4.47 -7.01
N ARG A 187 -48.60 -5.19 -6.71
CA ARG A 187 -48.98 -5.59 -5.34
C ARG A 187 -48.44 -6.98 -5.04
N LYS A 188 -47.85 -7.17 -3.84
CA LYS A 188 -47.48 -8.50 -3.34
C LYS A 188 -48.73 -9.39 -3.19
N ILE A 189 -48.70 -10.59 -3.76
CA ILE A 189 -49.77 -11.58 -3.69
C ILE A 189 -49.25 -12.80 -2.91
N GLN A 190 -49.87 -13.06 -1.75
CA GLN A 190 -49.42 -14.08 -0.78
C GLN A 190 -49.30 -15.50 -1.35
N ILE A 191 -50.01 -15.82 -2.43
CA ILE A 191 -49.92 -17.13 -3.07
C ILE A 191 -48.53 -17.37 -3.68
N PHE A 192 -47.86 -16.34 -4.22
CA PHE A 192 -46.49 -16.47 -4.74
C PHE A 192 -45.49 -16.72 -3.61
N ASP A 193 -45.67 -16.09 -2.45
CA ASP A 193 -44.84 -16.36 -1.26
C ASP A 193 -45.00 -17.82 -0.82
N LYS A 194 -46.22 -18.36 -0.88
CA LYS A 194 -46.49 -19.78 -0.56
C LYS A 194 -45.94 -20.75 -1.62
N LEU A 195 -46.03 -20.42 -2.91
CA LEU A 195 -45.47 -21.24 -4.00
C LEU A 195 -43.93 -21.23 -3.96
N LYS A 196 -43.30 -20.08 -3.69
CA LYS A 196 -41.85 -20.00 -3.44
C LYS A 196 -41.45 -20.82 -2.22
N SER A 197 -42.22 -20.80 -1.14
CA SER A 197 -42.04 -21.71 0.01
C SER A 197 -42.14 -23.20 -0.37
N GLN A 198 -42.99 -23.59 -1.32
CA GLN A 198 -43.01 -24.98 -1.82
C GLN A 198 -41.78 -25.30 -2.68
N LEU A 199 -41.33 -24.38 -3.53
CA LEU A 199 -40.09 -24.54 -4.30
C LEU A 199 -38.86 -24.68 -3.39
N SER A 200 -38.77 -23.89 -2.32
CA SER A 200 -37.71 -24.02 -1.30
C SER A 200 -37.72 -25.40 -0.64
N ILE A 201 -38.90 -25.93 -0.27
CA ILE A 201 -39.03 -27.26 0.34
C ILE A 201 -38.62 -28.38 -0.64
N MET A 202 -38.90 -28.24 -1.94
CA MET A 202 -38.45 -29.20 -2.95
C MET A 202 -36.93 -29.12 -3.18
N LYS A 203 -36.35 -27.90 -3.23
CA LYS A 203 -34.88 -27.71 -3.28
C LYS A 203 -34.22 -28.33 -2.05
N GLU A 204 -34.73 -28.09 -0.84
CA GLU A 204 -34.22 -28.67 0.39
C GLU A 204 -34.32 -30.20 0.42
N SER A 205 -35.48 -30.77 0.02
CA SER A 205 -35.68 -32.22 -0.04
C SER A 205 -34.74 -32.91 -1.04
N LEU A 206 -34.42 -32.26 -2.16
CA LEU A 206 -33.49 -32.80 -3.15
C LEU A 206 -32.03 -32.60 -2.70
N ASP A 207 -31.67 -31.47 -2.11
CA ASP A 207 -30.33 -31.23 -1.53
C ASP A 207 -30.00 -32.22 -0.41
N GLN A 208 -30.93 -32.51 0.50
CA GLN A 208 -30.78 -33.56 1.50
C GLN A 208 -30.56 -34.94 0.87
N THR A 209 -31.22 -35.24 -0.25
CA THR A 209 -31.03 -36.51 -0.98
C THR A 209 -29.65 -36.55 -1.65
N LEU A 210 -29.23 -35.45 -2.27
CA LEU A 210 -27.93 -35.28 -2.92
C LEU A 210 -26.76 -35.33 -1.92
N ASP A 211 -26.91 -34.76 -0.72
CA ASP A 211 -25.87 -34.78 0.32
C ASP A 211 -25.64 -36.18 0.89
N ASN A 212 -26.72 -36.95 1.09
CA ASN A 212 -26.64 -38.36 1.47
C ASN A 212 -25.92 -39.19 0.39
N LEU A 213 -26.26 -38.99 -0.88
CA LEU A 213 -25.61 -39.67 -2.00
C LEU A 213 -24.14 -39.25 -2.14
N LEU A 214 -23.78 -37.97 -2.07
CA LEU A 214 -22.38 -37.53 -2.07
C LEU A 214 -21.57 -38.14 -0.91
N THR A 215 -22.17 -38.24 0.27
CA THR A 215 -21.52 -38.82 1.46
C THR A 215 -21.31 -40.33 1.32
N GLN A 216 -22.15 -41.01 0.55
CA GLN A 216 -21.95 -42.42 0.15
C GLN A 216 -20.93 -42.55 -1.00
N SER A 217 -20.93 -41.62 -1.96
CA SER A 217 -20.03 -41.60 -3.12
C SER A 217 -18.58 -41.37 -2.71
N ILE A 218 -18.33 -40.40 -1.83
CA ILE A 218 -17.01 -39.82 -1.56
C ILE A 218 -16.70 -40.01 -0.07
N SER A 219 -15.96 -41.06 0.27
CA SER A 219 -15.60 -41.36 1.66
C SER A 219 -14.10 -41.24 1.92
N PHE A 220 -13.77 -40.53 3.00
CA PHE A 220 -12.40 -40.39 3.52
C PHE A 220 -12.24 -41.33 4.72
N LYS A 221 -11.24 -42.21 4.69
CA LYS A 221 -10.94 -43.17 5.77
C LYS A 221 -9.45 -43.12 6.10
N LYS A 222 -9.08 -43.28 7.38
CA LYS A 222 -7.71 -43.68 7.71
C LYS A 222 -7.48 -45.11 7.21
N VAL A 223 -6.26 -45.46 6.83
CA VAL A 223 -5.86 -46.86 6.63
C VAL A 223 -5.62 -47.47 8.01
N ASP A 224 -6.13 -48.67 8.27
CA ASP A 224 -6.19 -49.20 9.65
C ASP A 224 -4.82 -49.70 10.17
N ASP A 225 -3.90 -50.12 9.29
CA ASP A 225 -2.57 -50.66 9.63
C ASP A 225 -1.39 -49.68 9.38
N GLU A 226 -1.62 -48.51 8.77
CA GLU A 226 -0.59 -47.49 8.49
C GLU A 226 -1.04 -46.09 8.92
N GLU A 227 -0.12 -45.11 9.00
CA GLU A 227 -0.50 -43.72 9.34
C GLU A 227 -1.30 -42.99 8.25
N GLY A 228 -1.42 -43.59 7.07
CA GLY A 228 -1.99 -43.00 5.87
C GLY A 228 -3.51 -42.79 5.86
N PHE A 229 -3.96 -42.05 4.86
CA PHE A 229 -5.37 -41.79 4.56
C PHE A 229 -5.73 -42.30 3.17
N SER A 230 -6.99 -42.70 3.00
CA SER A 230 -7.55 -43.08 1.70
C SER A 230 -8.83 -42.30 1.40
N LEU A 231 -8.95 -41.88 0.14
CA LEU A 231 -10.16 -41.31 -0.44
C LEU A 231 -10.75 -42.36 -1.40
N THR A 232 -11.92 -42.87 -1.08
CA THR A 232 -12.68 -43.81 -1.92
C THR A 232 -13.80 -43.06 -2.64
N VAL A 233 -13.89 -43.26 -3.96
CA VAL A 233 -14.94 -42.70 -4.82
C VAL A 233 -15.68 -43.84 -5.52
N LEU A 234 -17.01 -43.83 -5.44
CA LEU A 234 -17.90 -44.72 -6.18
C LEU A 234 -18.45 -43.99 -7.41
N SER A 235 -18.31 -44.58 -8.60
CA SER A 235 -18.80 -43.99 -9.86
C SER A 235 -20.32 -44.15 -10.02
N SER A 236 -20.89 -45.19 -9.42
CA SER A 236 -22.33 -45.41 -9.27
C SER A 236 -22.67 -45.86 -7.84
N ILE A 237 -23.84 -45.46 -7.35
CA ILE A 237 -24.42 -45.96 -6.09
C ILE A 237 -25.75 -46.64 -6.40
N GLU A 238 -25.95 -47.84 -5.87
CA GLU A 238 -27.28 -48.45 -5.72
C GLU A 238 -28.06 -47.72 -4.61
N GLY A 239 -28.83 -46.70 -5.00
CA GLY A 239 -29.86 -46.13 -4.14
C GLY A 239 -31.03 -47.11 -3.99
N ALA A 240 -31.87 -46.92 -2.97
CA ALA A 240 -32.90 -47.89 -2.57
C ALA A 240 -33.85 -48.36 -3.70
N ASN A 241 -34.06 -47.54 -4.74
CA ASN A 241 -34.92 -47.85 -5.89
C ASN A 241 -34.21 -47.80 -7.26
N ALA A 242 -32.99 -47.24 -7.36
CA ALA A 242 -32.30 -47.02 -8.65
C ALA A 242 -30.79 -46.75 -8.48
N THR A 243 -30.01 -47.03 -9.53
CA THR A 243 -28.58 -46.70 -9.61
C THR A 243 -28.38 -45.23 -10.01
N ALA A 244 -27.83 -44.42 -9.12
CA ALA A 244 -27.40 -43.05 -9.43
C ALA A 244 -25.93 -43.04 -9.93
N LEU A 245 -25.59 -42.13 -10.83
CA LEU A 245 -24.20 -41.88 -11.26
C LEU A 245 -23.63 -40.68 -10.50
N LEU A 246 -22.33 -40.65 -10.22
CA LEU A 246 -21.73 -39.49 -9.56
C LEU A 246 -21.87 -38.22 -10.41
N THR A 247 -21.78 -38.34 -11.74
CA THR A 247 -22.01 -37.24 -12.68
C THR A 247 -23.43 -36.66 -12.58
N SER A 248 -24.46 -37.50 -12.43
CA SER A 248 -25.85 -37.05 -12.33
C SER A 248 -26.12 -36.28 -11.03
N VAL A 249 -25.48 -36.70 -9.94
CA VAL A 249 -25.49 -35.97 -8.66
C VAL A 249 -24.82 -34.58 -8.81
N PHE A 250 -23.69 -34.49 -9.50
CA PHE A 250 -23.00 -33.21 -9.77
C PHE A 250 -23.79 -32.27 -10.69
N ILE A 251 -24.49 -32.80 -11.71
CA ILE A 251 -25.37 -32.02 -12.59
C ILE A 251 -26.54 -31.44 -11.78
N SER A 252 -27.24 -32.28 -11.02
CA SER A 252 -28.39 -31.88 -10.20
C SER A 252 -28.02 -30.83 -9.15
N LEU A 253 -26.84 -30.96 -8.51
CA LEU A 253 -26.31 -29.97 -7.57
C LEU A 253 -26.00 -28.62 -8.22
N ASN A 254 -25.67 -28.59 -9.52
CA ASN A 254 -25.44 -27.35 -10.26
C ASN A 254 -26.76 -26.68 -10.65
N GLU A 255 -27.80 -27.45 -11.01
CA GLU A 255 -29.14 -26.92 -11.33
C GLU A 255 -29.89 -26.35 -10.10
N ILE A 256 -29.45 -26.71 -8.88
CA ILE A 256 -30.02 -26.25 -7.60
C ILE A 256 -29.12 -25.18 -6.93
N ASP A 257 -28.03 -24.76 -7.57
CA ASP A 257 -26.97 -23.86 -7.06
C ASP A 257 -26.17 -24.35 -5.82
N SER A 258 -26.58 -25.46 -5.20
CA SER A 258 -25.95 -26.04 -4.00
C SER A 258 -24.50 -26.50 -4.19
N ILE A 259 -24.07 -26.78 -5.44
CA ILE A 259 -22.73 -27.26 -5.79
C ILE A 259 -21.58 -26.49 -5.09
N ASN A 260 -21.72 -25.18 -4.88
CA ASN A 260 -20.69 -24.37 -4.21
C ASN A 260 -20.48 -24.75 -2.73
N MET A 261 -21.55 -25.10 -2.01
CA MET A 261 -21.47 -25.59 -0.63
C MET A 261 -20.74 -26.95 -0.58
N GLN A 262 -21.06 -27.84 -1.53
CA GLN A 262 -20.49 -29.18 -1.57
C GLN A 262 -19.02 -29.19 -1.99
N LEU A 263 -18.62 -28.36 -2.96
CA LEU A 263 -17.21 -28.16 -3.31
C LEU A 263 -16.41 -27.54 -2.15
N SER A 264 -17.03 -26.68 -1.33
CA SER A 264 -16.42 -26.13 -0.10
C SER A 264 -16.27 -27.19 1.01
N ARG A 265 -17.24 -28.10 1.17
CA ARG A 265 -17.11 -29.29 2.05
C ARG A 265 -15.99 -30.22 1.57
N LEU A 266 -15.95 -30.51 0.26
CA LEU A 266 -14.90 -31.33 -0.35
C LEU A 266 -13.51 -30.73 -0.15
N LYS A 267 -13.35 -29.40 -0.36
CA LYS A 267 -12.10 -28.67 -0.10
C LYS A 267 -11.58 -28.93 1.31
N LYS A 268 -12.44 -28.75 2.33
CA LYS A 268 -12.05 -28.94 3.74
C LYS A 268 -11.54 -30.35 4.01
N ASN A 269 -12.18 -31.37 3.44
CA ASN A 269 -11.76 -32.76 3.58
C ASN A 269 -10.46 -33.07 2.82
N VAL A 270 -10.32 -32.60 1.58
CA VAL A 270 -9.10 -32.76 0.77
C VAL A 270 -7.90 -32.08 1.42
N MET A 271 -8.05 -30.85 1.94
CA MET A 271 -6.99 -30.18 2.69
C MET A 271 -6.63 -30.94 3.97
N LYS A 272 -7.62 -31.32 4.78
CA LYS A 272 -7.41 -31.94 6.10
C LYS A 272 -6.81 -33.36 6.03
N TYR A 273 -7.29 -34.20 5.11
CA TYR A 273 -6.95 -35.63 5.08
C TYR A 273 -5.92 -36.00 4.00
N LEU A 274 -5.72 -35.17 2.97
CA LEU A 274 -4.81 -35.49 1.87
C LEU A 274 -3.62 -34.53 1.80
N ILE A 275 -3.87 -33.22 1.60
CA ILE A 275 -2.82 -32.25 1.27
C ILE A 275 -1.95 -31.89 2.48
N VAL A 276 -2.55 -31.51 3.63
CA VAL A 276 -1.77 -31.13 4.83
C VAL A 276 -0.97 -32.32 5.38
N PRO A 277 -1.52 -33.55 5.50
CA PRO A 277 -0.73 -34.70 5.95
C PRO A 277 0.43 -35.05 5.02
N LEU A 278 0.20 -35.08 3.69
CA LEU A 278 1.24 -35.31 2.68
C LEU A 278 2.40 -34.31 2.82
N LEU A 279 2.11 -33.01 2.98
CA LEU A 279 3.13 -31.97 3.07
C LEU A 279 3.96 -32.07 4.36
N LYS A 280 3.34 -32.48 5.48
CA LYS A 280 4.05 -32.70 6.76
C LYS A 280 4.95 -33.93 6.75
N HIS A 281 4.56 -34.98 6.04
CA HIS A 281 5.31 -36.23 5.94
C HIS A 281 5.99 -36.40 4.56
N ARG A 282 6.32 -35.28 3.89
CA ARG A 282 6.86 -35.21 2.51
C ARG A 282 8.06 -36.12 2.19
N GLU A 283 8.82 -36.55 3.19
CA GLU A 283 10.03 -37.35 3.02
C GLU A 283 9.76 -38.86 3.01
N SER A 284 8.53 -39.29 3.31
CA SER A 284 8.14 -40.71 3.35
C SER A 284 6.78 -41.00 2.71
N TRP A 285 5.86 -40.03 2.66
CA TRP A 285 4.52 -40.22 2.10
C TRP A 285 4.45 -39.96 0.60
N ASP A 286 3.71 -40.81 -0.11
CA ASP A 286 3.45 -40.74 -1.54
C ASP A 286 1.93 -40.86 -1.79
N ALA A 287 1.48 -40.62 -3.03
CA ALA A 287 0.06 -40.75 -3.42
C ALA A 287 -0.10 -41.75 -4.58
N SER A 288 -0.82 -42.84 -4.33
CA SER A 288 -1.08 -43.91 -5.30
C SER A 288 -2.58 -44.02 -5.64
N ILE A 289 -2.88 -44.48 -6.85
CA ILE A 289 -4.27 -44.70 -7.33
C ILE A 289 -4.48 -46.19 -7.54
N GLU A 290 -5.47 -46.75 -6.83
CA GLU A 290 -6.01 -48.09 -7.03
C GLU A 290 -7.36 -47.97 -7.75
N VAL A 291 -7.62 -48.82 -8.75
CA VAL A 291 -8.92 -48.88 -9.46
C VAL A 291 -9.44 -50.30 -9.41
N ASP A 292 -10.69 -50.44 -8.97
CA ASP A 292 -11.32 -51.71 -8.54
C ASP A 292 -12.63 -51.90 -9.35
N ASP A 293 -12.60 -52.88 -10.27
CA ASP A 293 -13.68 -53.32 -11.17
C ASP A 293 -14.67 -52.23 -11.69
N ASN A 294 -14.13 -51.12 -12.21
CA ASN A 294 -14.83 -49.98 -12.85
C ASN A 294 -15.80 -49.17 -11.95
N ILE A 295 -16.31 -49.73 -10.86
CA ILE A 295 -17.31 -49.10 -9.98
C ILE A 295 -16.64 -48.22 -8.90
N LYS A 296 -15.39 -48.53 -8.54
CA LYS A 296 -14.73 -47.96 -7.36
C LYS A 296 -13.29 -47.55 -7.66
N ALA A 297 -12.97 -46.30 -7.36
CA ALA A 297 -11.61 -45.77 -7.41
C ALA A 297 -11.15 -45.42 -5.99
N ARG A 298 -9.89 -45.69 -5.66
CA ARG A 298 -9.28 -45.34 -4.38
C ARG A 298 -7.98 -44.58 -4.61
N LEU A 299 -7.84 -43.44 -3.95
CA LEU A 299 -6.58 -42.72 -3.79
C LEU A 299 -6.06 -43.05 -2.39
N VAL A 300 -4.83 -43.57 -2.28
CA VAL A 300 -4.17 -43.85 -1.01
C VAL A 300 -2.98 -42.90 -0.86
N ILE A 301 -2.83 -42.33 0.32
CA ILE A 301 -1.69 -41.50 0.70
C ILE A 301 -1.10 -42.05 2.00
N GLY A 302 0.18 -42.43 1.98
CA GLY A 302 0.82 -43.08 3.11
C GLY A 302 2.30 -43.40 2.84
N PRO A 303 3.00 -44.01 3.82
CA PRO A 303 4.43 -44.30 3.74
C PRO A 303 4.75 -45.32 2.62
N ASN A 304 5.44 -44.88 1.56
CA ASN A 304 5.67 -45.75 0.39
C ASN A 304 6.80 -46.77 0.63
N SER A 305 6.42 -47.93 1.18
CA SER A 305 7.31 -49.07 1.46
C SER A 305 8.04 -49.67 0.24
N ASN A 306 7.64 -49.33 -0.99
CA ASN A 306 8.14 -49.98 -2.21
C ASN A 306 9.17 -49.15 -3.01
N VAL A 307 9.44 -47.88 -2.66
CA VAL A 307 10.37 -47.01 -3.40
C VAL A 307 11.60 -46.68 -2.55
N LYS A 308 12.68 -47.45 -2.72
CA LYS A 308 13.98 -47.26 -2.04
C LYS A 308 14.73 -45.98 -2.42
N ASN A 309 14.14 -45.09 -3.21
CA ASN A 309 14.80 -43.88 -3.70
C ASN A 309 13.75 -42.78 -4.05
N ILE A 310 12.96 -42.38 -3.05
CA ILE A 310 12.09 -41.19 -3.18
C ILE A 310 13.00 -39.96 -3.20
N ASN A 311 13.03 -39.23 -4.32
CA ASN A 311 13.69 -37.92 -4.37
C ASN A 311 12.97 -36.97 -3.42
N LYS A 312 13.66 -36.51 -2.37
CA LYS A 312 13.12 -35.71 -1.26
C LYS A 312 12.39 -34.43 -1.68
N ASP A 313 12.68 -33.92 -2.88
CA ASP A 313 12.22 -32.63 -3.37
C ASP A 313 10.94 -32.75 -4.25
N ARG A 314 10.49 -33.97 -4.59
CA ARG A 314 9.35 -34.24 -5.51
C ARG A 314 7.96 -34.03 -4.91
N VAL A 315 7.80 -33.08 -4.01
CA VAL A 315 6.54 -32.75 -3.31
C VAL A 315 5.36 -32.52 -4.27
N PHE A 316 5.63 -32.03 -5.48
CA PHE A 316 4.60 -31.75 -6.48
C PHE A 316 4.08 -32.98 -7.22
N THR A 317 4.83 -34.08 -7.31
CA THR A 317 4.35 -35.28 -8.04
C THR A 317 3.12 -35.93 -7.35
N PRO A 318 3.13 -36.19 -6.03
CA PRO A 318 1.96 -36.71 -5.33
C PRO A 318 0.78 -35.73 -5.35
N LEU A 319 1.02 -34.41 -5.25
CA LEU A 319 -0.02 -33.38 -5.40
C LEU A 319 -0.70 -33.45 -6.77
N ILE A 320 0.07 -33.62 -7.87
CA ILE A 320 -0.49 -33.81 -9.21
C ILE A 320 -1.36 -35.08 -9.26
N THR A 321 -0.96 -36.17 -8.62
CA THR A 321 -1.76 -37.41 -8.53
C THR A 321 -3.09 -37.19 -7.82
N ILE A 322 -3.11 -36.44 -6.70
CA ILE A 322 -4.35 -36.08 -5.98
C ILE A 322 -5.31 -35.30 -6.89
N PHE A 323 -4.83 -34.24 -7.55
CA PHE A 323 -5.67 -33.42 -8.41
C PHE A 323 -6.13 -34.16 -9.68
N LYS A 324 -5.29 -35.03 -10.26
CA LYS A 324 -5.69 -35.93 -11.35
C LYS A 324 -6.75 -36.93 -10.93
N PHE A 325 -6.66 -37.49 -9.72
CA PHE A 325 -7.70 -38.38 -9.19
C PHE A 325 -9.05 -37.64 -9.03
N ILE A 326 -9.04 -36.43 -8.47
CA ILE A 326 -10.24 -35.59 -8.32
C ILE A 326 -10.85 -35.27 -9.70
N TYR A 327 -10.05 -34.84 -10.68
CA TYR A 327 -10.53 -34.53 -12.02
C TYR A 327 -11.15 -35.77 -12.71
N THR A 328 -10.42 -36.88 -12.69
CA THR A 328 -10.76 -38.13 -13.38
C THR A 328 -12.00 -38.79 -12.77
N PHE A 329 -12.05 -38.98 -11.44
CA PHE A 329 -13.05 -39.82 -10.78
C PHE A 329 -14.17 -39.07 -10.07
N ILE A 330 -13.96 -37.82 -9.61
CA ILE A 330 -15.01 -37.03 -8.95
C ILE A 330 -15.76 -36.15 -9.96
N PHE A 331 -15.04 -35.48 -10.86
CA PHE A 331 -15.65 -34.57 -11.85
C PHE A 331 -15.93 -35.21 -13.22
N GLY A 332 -15.62 -36.50 -13.39
CA GLY A 332 -15.94 -37.25 -14.61
C GLY A 332 -15.04 -36.94 -15.80
N GLY A 333 -13.75 -36.65 -15.58
CA GLY A 333 -12.73 -36.44 -16.62
C GLY A 333 -12.29 -37.70 -17.39
N LEU A 334 -13.20 -38.65 -17.60
CA LEU A 334 -13.02 -39.87 -18.37
C LEU A 334 -14.03 -39.91 -19.52
N ASP A 335 -13.57 -40.18 -20.73
CA ASP A 335 -14.49 -40.54 -21.83
C ASP A 335 -14.99 -41.98 -21.63
N PRO A 336 -16.32 -42.23 -21.60
CA PRO A 336 -16.90 -43.57 -21.51
C PRO A 336 -16.46 -44.53 -22.64
N SER A 337 -15.99 -43.99 -23.77
CA SER A 337 -15.72 -44.73 -25.00
C SER A 337 -14.28 -45.25 -25.07
N SER A 338 -13.29 -44.40 -24.82
CA SER A 338 -11.85 -44.70 -24.93
C SER A 338 -11.19 -45.15 -23.62
N LYS A 339 -11.77 -44.77 -22.47
CA LYS A 339 -11.13 -44.84 -21.13
C LYS A 339 -9.82 -44.05 -20.99
N GLU A 340 -9.50 -43.15 -21.91
CA GLU A 340 -8.36 -42.24 -21.81
C GLU A 340 -8.68 -40.99 -20.97
N PHE A 341 -7.64 -40.31 -20.50
CA PHE A 341 -7.77 -39.01 -19.82
C PHE A 341 -8.12 -37.93 -20.86
N ILE A 342 -9.37 -37.47 -20.87
CA ILE A 342 -9.86 -36.45 -21.81
C ILE A 342 -10.40 -35.24 -21.05
N ILE A 343 -10.06 -34.04 -21.53
CA ILE A 343 -10.48 -32.78 -20.93
C ILE A 343 -11.94 -32.51 -21.32
N LEU A 344 -12.89 -32.94 -20.49
CA LEU A 344 -14.32 -32.70 -20.71
C LEU A 344 -14.71 -31.26 -20.27
N PRO A 345 -15.55 -30.53 -21.03
CA PRO A 345 -15.98 -29.18 -20.65
C PRO A 345 -16.65 -29.11 -19.28
N LEU A 346 -17.53 -30.07 -18.97
CA LEU A 346 -18.27 -30.14 -17.71
C LEU A 346 -17.34 -30.44 -16.52
N ALA A 347 -16.45 -31.42 -16.66
CA ALA A 347 -15.42 -31.71 -15.65
C ALA A 347 -14.54 -30.48 -15.36
N THR A 348 -14.21 -29.72 -16.40
CA THR A 348 -13.41 -28.49 -16.32
C THR A 348 -14.16 -27.33 -15.66
N GLN A 349 -15.49 -27.24 -15.81
CA GLN A 349 -16.33 -26.28 -15.08
C GLN A 349 -16.34 -26.55 -13.56
N TYR A 350 -16.45 -27.82 -13.15
CA TYR A 350 -16.34 -28.20 -11.75
C TYR A 350 -14.92 -27.99 -11.21
N ALA A 351 -13.90 -28.40 -11.95
CA ALA A 351 -12.49 -28.18 -11.58
C ALA A 351 -12.15 -26.69 -11.41
N SER A 352 -12.64 -25.81 -12.31
CA SER A 352 -12.44 -24.36 -12.18
C SER A 352 -13.19 -23.75 -11.00
N THR A 353 -14.34 -24.32 -10.63
CA THR A 353 -15.11 -23.84 -9.46
C THR A 353 -14.49 -24.33 -8.16
N PHE A 354 -14.07 -25.59 -8.07
CA PHE A 354 -13.26 -26.13 -6.97
C PHE A 354 -11.93 -25.38 -6.82
N GLY A 355 -11.29 -25.04 -7.95
CA GLY A 355 -10.05 -24.28 -8.05
C GLY A 355 -10.11 -22.93 -7.34
N LYS A 356 -11.18 -22.14 -7.53
CA LYS A 356 -11.44 -20.90 -6.78
C LYS A 356 -11.42 -21.11 -5.27
N PHE A 357 -11.97 -22.25 -4.80
CA PHE A 357 -12.06 -22.54 -3.38
C PHE A 357 -10.74 -23.05 -2.78
N ILE A 358 -9.98 -23.90 -3.47
CA ILE A 358 -8.81 -24.58 -2.90
C ILE A 358 -7.46 -23.88 -3.17
N SER A 359 -7.35 -23.08 -4.23
CA SER A 359 -6.05 -22.54 -4.69
C SER A 359 -5.31 -21.66 -3.66
N HIS A 360 -6.03 -20.87 -2.86
CA HIS A 360 -5.42 -20.01 -1.83
C HIS A 360 -4.82 -20.84 -0.68
N ASP A 361 -5.62 -21.69 -0.04
CA ASP A 361 -5.17 -22.55 1.06
C ASP A 361 -4.06 -23.53 0.62
N LEU A 362 -4.16 -24.06 -0.61
CA LEU A 362 -3.10 -24.89 -1.20
C LEU A 362 -1.79 -24.11 -1.31
N ARG A 363 -1.83 -22.87 -1.84
CA ARG A 363 -0.65 -22.01 -1.96
C ARG A 363 -0.04 -21.77 -0.58
N ASP A 364 -0.86 -21.38 0.40
CA ASP A 364 -0.38 -20.98 1.71
C ASP A 364 0.27 -22.14 2.48
N VAL A 365 -0.33 -23.34 2.43
CA VAL A 365 0.23 -24.54 3.05
C VAL A 365 1.49 -25.03 2.31
N VAL A 366 1.53 -24.95 0.97
CA VAL A 366 2.76 -25.29 0.20
C VAL A 366 3.89 -24.29 0.49
N ILE A 367 3.57 -23.00 0.69
CA ILE A 367 4.56 -22.01 1.11
C ILE A 367 5.05 -22.29 2.53
N SER A 368 4.15 -22.48 3.49
CA SER A 368 4.52 -22.59 4.91
C SER A 368 5.21 -23.91 5.26
N GLU A 369 4.71 -25.06 4.78
CA GLU A 369 5.21 -26.40 5.13
C GLU A 369 6.38 -26.84 4.22
N TYR A 370 6.55 -26.24 3.03
CA TYR A 370 7.62 -26.60 2.08
C TYR A 370 8.49 -25.42 1.63
N LEU A 371 7.99 -24.51 0.78
CA LEU A 371 8.87 -23.57 0.05
C LEU A 371 9.67 -22.63 0.97
N SER A 372 9.09 -22.20 2.09
CA SER A 372 9.75 -21.38 3.12
C SER A 372 11.06 -22.00 3.64
N HIS A 373 11.06 -23.30 3.87
CA HIS A 373 12.20 -24.05 4.40
C HIS A 373 13.31 -24.18 3.36
N VAL A 374 12.95 -24.26 2.07
CA VAL A 374 13.89 -24.49 0.97
C VAL A 374 14.36 -23.20 0.27
N ILE A 375 13.93 -22.01 0.72
CA ILE A 375 14.57 -20.74 0.33
C ILE A 375 16.10 -20.85 0.61
N PRO A 376 16.98 -20.58 -0.37
CA PRO A 376 18.43 -20.56 -0.18
C PRO A 376 18.88 -19.80 1.06
N THR A 377 19.92 -20.30 1.72
CA THR A 377 20.65 -19.59 2.78
C THR A 377 22.02 -19.12 2.33
N GLU A 378 22.60 -19.69 1.28
CA GLU A 378 23.89 -19.29 0.70
C GLU A 378 23.83 -19.28 -0.84
N THR A 379 24.68 -18.47 -1.49
CA THR A 379 24.59 -18.18 -2.94
C THR A 379 24.78 -19.40 -3.86
N PHE A 380 25.42 -20.47 -3.39
CA PHE A 380 25.58 -21.71 -4.16
C PHE A 380 24.29 -22.55 -4.22
N GLU A 381 23.34 -22.35 -3.29
CA GLU A 381 22.13 -23.19 -3.16
C GLU A 381 21.05 -22.84 -4.21
N PHE A 382 21.13 -21.66 -4.82
CA PHE A 382 20.19 -21.18 -5.85
C PHE A 382 20.00 -22.19 -6.99
N LYS A 383 21.07 -22.90 -7.41
CA LYS A 383 20.99 -23.91 -8.48
C LYS A 383 20.03 -25.06 -8.17
N ARG A 384 19.91 -25.47 -6.90
CA ARG A 384 18.93 -26.49 -6.49
C ARG A 384 17.53 -25.88 -6.34
N PHE A 385 17.45 -24.61 -5.97
CA PHE A 385 16.17 -23.88 -5.97
C PHE A 385 15.62 -23.70 -7.39
N ASP A 386 16.47 -23.51 -8.42
CA ASP A 386 16.04 -23.42 -9.83
C ASP A 386 15.37 -24.71 -10.34
N GLU A 387 15.76 -25.88 -9.84
CA GLU A 387 15.11 -27.17 -10.10
C GLU A 387 13.72 -27.21 -9.46
N ILE A 388 13.60 -26.83 -8.18
CA ILE A 388 12.31 -26.73 -7.46
C ILE A 388 11.41 -25.67 -8.10
N ALA A 389 12.00 -24.59 -8.63
CA ALA A 389 11.30 -23.56 -9.37
C ALA A 389 10.72 -24.10 -10.68
N HIS A 390 11.36 -25.10 -11.30
CA HIS A 390 10.82 -25.81 -12.46
C HIS A 390 9.66 -26.72 -12.06
N ASP A 391 9.80 -27.52 -11.00
CA ASP A 391 8.73 -28.36 -10.48
C ASP A 391 7.47 -27.55 -10.10
N VAL A 392 7.63 -26.34 -9.54
CA VAL A 392 6.51 -25.42 -9.27
C VAL A 392 5.84 -24.92 -10.56
N ARG A 393 6.61 -24.57 -11.60
CA ARG A 393 6.03 -24.14 -12.89
C ARG A 393 5.26 -25.27 -13.56
N ASP A 394 5.80 -26.48 -13.53
CA ASP A 394 5.21 -27.67 -14.13
C ASP A 394 3.95 -28.13 -13.38
N PHE A 395 3.99 -28.07 -12.04
CA PHE A 395 2.80 -28.22 -11.19
C PHE A 395 1.67 -27.27 -11.64
N GLN A 396 1.96 -25.99 -11.76
CA GLN A 396 0.98 -25.00 -12.19
C GLN A 396 0.51 -25.19 -13.64
N ALA A 397 1.36 -25.70 -14.54
CA ALA A 397 0.97 -26.02 -15.91
C ALA A 397 -0.07 -27.15 -15.95
N GLU A 398 0.16 -28.25 -15.22
CA GLU A 398 -0.80 -29.36 -15.12
C GLU A 398 -2.09 -28.94 -14.38
N MET A 399 -2.01 -28.07 -13.36
CA MET A 399 -3.21 -27.53 -12.68
C MET A 399 -4.02 -26.58 -13.59
N ARG A 400 -3.38 -25.76 -14.43
CA ARG A 400 -4.07 -24.93 -15.44
C ARG A 400 -4.73 -25.80 -16.52
N LYS A 401 -4.04 -26.84 -17.01
CA LYS A 401 -4.55 -27.81 -18.00
C LYS A 401 -5.80 -28.57 -17.53
N MET A 402 -5.90 -28.88 -16.24
CA MET A 402 -7.10 -29.45 -15.62
C MET A 402 -8.15 -28.40 -15.21
N GLY A 403 -7.89 -27.10 -15.42
CA GLY A 403 -8.79 -26.00 -15.07
C GLY A 403 -8.82 -25.61 -13.60
N PHE A 404 -8.12 -26.32 -12.70
CA PHE A 404 -8.04 -25.99 -11.26
C PHE A 404 -7.38 -24.64 -10.99
N MET A 405 -6.49 -24.18 -11.87
CA MET A 405 -5.94 -22.82 -11.83
C MET A 405 -6.46 -22.03 -13.03
N ARG A 406 -6.97 -20.82 -12.78
CA ARG A 406 -7.28 -19.87 -13.85
C ARG A 406 -5.96 -19.41 -14.50
N GLN A 407 -5.98 -19.29 -15.81
CA GLN A 407 -5.02 -18.46 -16.53
C GLN A 407 -5.43 -17.00 -16.30
N SER A 408 -4.50 -16.15 -15.84
CA SER A 408 -4.86 -14.74 -15.58
C SER A 408 -5.21 -14.03 -16.89
N ARG A 409 -6.07 -13.01 -16.79
CA ARG A 409 -6.31 -12.05 -17.88
C ARG A 409 -5.41 -10.84 -17.78
N ASP A 410 -4.96 -10.54 -16.56
CA ASP A 410 -4.21 -9.36 -16.19
C ASP A 410 -2.89 -9.84 -15.56
N ALA A 411 -1.74 -9.40 -16.10
CA ALA A 411 -0.43 -9.91 -15.69
C ALA A 411 -0.12 -9.61 -14.21
N GLU A 412 -0.56 -8.45 -13.73
CA GLU A 412 -0.28 -7.94 -12.39
C GLU A 412 -0.92 -8.80 -11.27
N GLU A 413 -2.14 -9.34 -11.47
CA GLU A 413 -2.73 -10.27 -10.48
C GLU A 413 -1.98 -11.62 -10.39
N GLU A 414 -1.27 -12.02 -11.45
CA GLU A 414 -0.53 -13.30 -11.49
C GLU A 414 0.82 -13.21 -10.74
N GLU A 415 1.37 -11.99 -10.57
CA GLU A 415 2.63 -11.70 -9.88
C GLU A 415 2.58 -11.73 -8.34
N GLU A 416 1.40 -11.76 -7.72
CA GLU A 416 1.30 -11.80 -6.24
C GLU A 416 0.63 -13.05 -5.71
N ARG A 417 -0.36 -13.60 -6.43
CA ARG A 417 -1.24 -14.63 -5.86
C ARG A 417 -0.83 -16.06 -6.17
N THR A 418 0.27 -16.28 -6.89
CA THR A 418 0.63 -17.60 -7.45
C THR A 418 1.93 -18.18 -6.88
N LEU A 419 2.04 -19.52 -6.84
CA LEU A 419 3.25 -20.21 -6.36
C LEU A 419 4.47 -19.89 -7.25
N GLY A 420 4.29 -19.82 -8.57
CA GLY A 420 5.35 -19.41 -9.50
C GLY A 420 5.86 -17.99 -9.25
N ALA A 421 5.02 -17.06 -8.79
CA ALA A 421 5.44 -15.71 -8.46
C ALA A 421 6.20 -15.61 -7.13
N TYR A 422 5.82 -16.40 -6.11
CA TYR A 422 6.60 -16.56 -4.88
C TYR A 422 8.02 -17.06 -5.19
N VAL A 423 8.11 -18.08 -6.04
CA VAL A 423 9.37 -18.63 -6.55
C VAL A 423 10.17 -17.61 -7.37
N ALA A 424 9.53 -16.82 -8.23
CA ALA A 424 10.20 -15.77 -9.00
C ALA A 424 10.77 -14.65 -8.11
N LYS A 425 10.18 -14.42 -6.93
CA LYS A 425 10.61 -13.46 -5.90
C LYS A 425 11.56 -14.10 -4.86
N VAL A 426 12.23 -15.21 -5.20
CA VAL A 426 13.25 -15.85 -4.34
C VAL A 426 14.39 -14.92 -3.94
N ASP A 427 14.74 -13.94 -4.77
CA ASP A 427 15.76 -12.93 -4.45
C ASP A 427 15.32 -12.06 -3.25
N VAL A 428 14.05 -11.62 -3.23
CA VAL A 428 13.40 -10.96 -2.09
C VAL A 428 13.45 -11.85 -0.85
N HIS A 429 13.00 -13.10 -0.97
CA HIS A 429 12.92 -14.03 0.16
C HIS A 429 14.30 -14.40 0.74
N PHE A 430 15.32 -14.53 -0.11
CA PHE A 430 16.72 -14.69 0.29
C PHE A 430 17.24 -13.47 1.05
N THR A 431 17.03 -12.26 0.52
CA THR A 431 17.51 -11.03 1.19
C THR A 431 16.85 -10.78 2.54
N ILE A 432 15.56 -11.10 2.70
CA ILE A 432 14.89 -11.09 4.01
C ILE A 432 15.55 -12.11 4.97
N LYS A 433 15.71 -13.37 4.54
CA LYS A 433 16.32 -14.44 5.34
C LYS A 433 17.78 -14.15 5.73
N LYS A 434 18.53 -13.43 4.89
CA LYS A 434 19.88 -12.91 5.18
C LYS A 434 19.85 -11.75 6.18
N ARG A 435 18.97 -10.76 5.99
CA ARG A 435 18.78 -9.63 6.91
C ARG A 435 18.42 -10.12 8.31
N ASP A 436 17.43 -10.99 8.43
CA ASP A 436 16.96 -11.44 9.73
C ASP A 436 18.05 -12.24 10.48
N LYS A 437 18.88 -13.01 9.76
CA LYS A 437 20.09 -13.69 10.28
C LYS A 437 21.20 -12.70 10.66
N LEU A 438 21.41 -11.62 9.90
CA LEU A 438 22.35 -10.55 10.23
C LEU A 438 21.94 -9.84 11.53
N LEU A 439 20.67 -9.46 11.65
CA LEU A 439 20.12 -8.81 12.83
C LEU A 439 20.13 -9.74 14.06
N GLU A 440 19.85 -11.04 13.89
CA GLU A 440 19.98 -12.04 14.97
C GLU A 440 21.42 -12.16 15.48
N LEU A 441 22.40 -12.31 14.56
CA LEU A 441 23.82 -12.41 14.93
C LEU A 441 24.33 -11.13 15.59
N GLY A 442 23.97 -9.96 15.05
CA GLY A 442 24.28 -8.66 15.65
C GLY A 442 23.71 -8.53 17.05
N ARG A 443 22.41 -8.79 17.22
CA ARG A 443 21.70 -8.76 18.50
C ARG A 443 22.35 -9.67 19.55
N ASN A 444 22.82 -10.86 19.16
CA ASN A 444 23.48 -11.77 20.10
C ASN A 444 24.86 -11.26 20.56
N ILE A 445 25.58 -10.50 19.74
CA ILE A 445 26.83 -9.82 20.13
C ILE A 445 26.53 -8.59 21.00
N MET A 446 25.51 -7.81 20.63
CA MET A 446 25.11 -6.58 21.34
C MET A 446 24.53 -6.86 22.73
N LEU A 447 23.80 -7.97 22.92
CA LEU A 447 23.19 -8.32 24.22
C LEU A 447 24.14 -9.03 25.19
N ASP A 448 25.30 -9.50 24.73
CA ASP A 448 26.31 -10.04 25.64
C ASP A 448 26.86 -8.93 26.55
N GLY A 449 26.99 -9.24 27.85
CA GLY A 449 27.42 -8.28 28.88
C GLY A 449 28.93 -8.23 29.12
N ASN A 450 29.75 -9.01 28.40
CA ASN A 450 31.20 -8.95 28.55
C ASN A 450 31.79 -7.79 27.73
N PHE A 451 32.49 -6.87 28.39
CA PHE A 451 33.10 -5.68 27.79
C PHE A 451 34.63 -5.68 27.93
N GLU A 452 35.26 -6.76 27.48
CA GLU A 452 36.71 -6.79 27.27
C GLU A 452 37.11 -5.70 26.26
N SER A 453 38.14 -4.94 26.59
CA SER A 453 38.70 -3.88 25.75
C SER A 453 39.92 -4.35 24.96
N GLU A 454 40.08 -3.82 23.75
CA GLU A 454 41.25 -4.00 22.90
C GLU A 454 41.81 -2.62 22.51
N ILE A 455 43.13 -2.45 22.60
CA ILE A 455 43.81 -1.20 22.27
C ILE A 455 43.95 -1.10 20.75
N ILE A 456 43.62 0.08 20.20
CA ILE A 456 43.76 0.44 18.80
C ILE A 456 44.88 1.47 18.63
N GLU A 457 45.63 1.34 17.54
CA GLU A 457 46.59 2.35 17.09
C GLU A 457 46.09 2.96 15.77
N GLU A 458 45.55 4.17 15.83
CA GLU A 458 45.02 4.89 14.66
C GLU A 458 45.81 6.19 14.39
N GLN A 459 45.71 6.69 13.16
CA GLN A 459 46.39 7.91 12.72
C GLN A 459 45.40 9.08 12.79
N GLU A 460 45.57 9.98 13.75
CA GLU A 460 44.83 11.24 13.78
C GLU A 460 45.15 12.07 12.51
N PRO A 461 44.16 12.59 11.78
CA PRO A 461 44.35 13.82 11.03
C PRO A 461 44.51 14.97 12.04
N GLU A 462 45.47 15.86 11.83
CA GLU A 462 45.70 16.99 12.73
C GLU A 462 44.48 17.93 12.72
N LEU A 463 43.73 17.94 13.82
CA LEU A 463 42.69 18.93 14.09
C LEU A 463 43.34 20.17 14.71
N ASP A 464 43.30 21.28 13.99
CA ASP A 464 43.83 22.57 14.42
C ASP A 464 42.85 23.22 15.42
N TYR A 465 43.04 22.96 16.71
CA TYR A 465 42.22 23.50 17.80
C TYR A 465 42.55 24.98 18.08
N ASN A 466 42.26 25.85 17.10
CA ASN A 466 42.33 27.30 17.19
C ASN A 466 40.95 27.96 17.00
N GLU A 467 39.93 27.45 17.71
CA GLU A 467 38.62 28.12 17.84
C GLU A 467 38.36 28.57 19.29
N GLN A 468 39.05 29.64 19.70
CA GLN A 468 38.62 30.53 20.79
C GLN A 468 38.75 31.99 20.35
N ASP A 469 37.97 32.38 19.33
CA ASP A 469 37.40 33.74 19.21
C ASP A 469 36.41 33.81 18.04
N SER A 470 35.12 33.58 18.32
CA SER A 470 34.00 33.77 17.36
C SER A 470 32.62 33.78 18.05
N LEU A 471 32.44 34.68 19.02
CA LEU A 471 31.11 35.01 19.56
C LEU A 471 30.86 36.53 19.52
N ASN A 472 30.65 37.07 18.31
CA ASN A 472 29.79 38.25 18.06
C ASN A 472 29.49 38.42 16.55
N ASP A 473 28.52 39.29 16.28
CA ASP A 473 28.12 39.86 14.98
C ASP A 473 27.52 38.92 13.91
N GLU A 474 26.20 38.73 14.02
CA GLU A 474 25.34 38.47 12.86
C GLU A 474 25.39 39.65 11.86
N GLN A 475 25.99 39.47 10.68
CA GLN A 475 25.49 40.00 9.40
C GLN A 475 26.25 39.44 8.20
N GLY A 476 25.57 38.63 7.38
CA GLY A 476 26.21 37.89 6.29
C GLY A 476 26.33 38.63 4.96
N VAL A 477 27.02 38.01 3.99
CA VAL A 477 26.81 38.23 2.56
C VAL A 477 27.11 36.97 1.74
N LYS A 478 26.52 36.90 0.54
CA LYS A 478 26.38 35.71 -0.32
C LYS A 478 27.68 35.25 -0.99
N SER A 479 27.86 33.92 -1.03
CA SER A 479 28.39 33.09 -2.13
C SER A 479 29.02 33.78 -3.36
N ASN A 480 30.28 33.42 -3.68
CA ASN A 480 30.65 32.70 -4.93
C ASN A 480 32.17 32.66 -5.16
N ASN A 481 32.72 31.46 -5.42
CA ASN A 481 33.54 31.09 -6.60
C ASN A 481 34.53 29.95 -6.27
N ILE A 482 34.46 28.86 -7.05
CA ILE A 482 35.47 27.79 -7.06
C ILE A 482 36.02 27.69 -8.48
N SER A 483 37.29 28.02 -8.69
CA SER A 483 38.06 27.67 -9.90
C SER A 483 39.54 27.98 -9.72
N GLU A 484 40.40 27.14 -10.32
CA GLU A 484 41.87 27.31 -10.45
C GLU A 484 42.63 27.21 -9.11
N ILE A 485 43.51 26.22 -8.91
CA ILE A 485 44.77 26.02 -9.64
C ILE A 485 45.08 24.53 -9.82
N ASN A 486 45.89 24.18 -10.83
CA ASN A 486 46.33 22.81 -11.10
C ASN A 486 47.77 22.80 -11.65
N LYS A 487 48.49 21.70 -11.37
CA LYS A 487 49.76 21.21 -11.96
C LYS A 487 51.13 21.65 -11.40
N GLN A 488 51.91 20.60 -11.16
CA GLN A 488 53.37 20.44 -11.40
C GLN A 488 54.39 21.04 -10.42
N LYS A 489 55.13 20.14 -9.75
CA LYS A 489 56.49 19.76 -10.22
C LYS A 489 56.94 18.38 -9.70
N GLU A 490 58.02 17.88 -10.30
CA GLU A 490 58.57 16.53 -10.11
C GLU A 490 60.11 16.55 -10.35
N VAL A 491 60.84 15.57 -9.80
CA VAL A 491 62.24 15.18 -10.11
C VAL A 491 63.40 16.14 -9.73
N ALA A 492 64.27 15.69 -8.80
CA ALA A 492 65.76 15.59 -8.91
C ALA A 492 66.54 15.83 -7.60
N GLU A 493 67.50 14.96 -7.29
CA GLU A 493 68.53 15.10 -6.23
C GLU A 493 69.94 15.35 -6.82
N LYS A 494 70.92 15.74 -5.99
CA LYS A 494 72.26 15.09 -5.85
C LYS A 494 73.26 15.76 -4.87
N ASP A 495 73.84 14.93 -3.99
CA ASP A 495 75.22 14.91 -3.41
C ASP A 495 75.75 16.17 -2.64
N ILE A 496 76.81 16.19 -1.81
CA ILE A 496 77.84 15.19 -1.41
C ILE A 496 78.28 15.32 0.09
N PHE A 497 79.58 15.19 0.45
CA PHE A 497 80.10 14.84 1.81
C PHE A 497 81.40 15.56 2.25
N ALA A 498 81.56 15.82 3.57
CA ALA A 498 82.81 15.95 4.36
C ALA A 498 82.41 15.98 5.87
N ILE A 499 82.85 15.13 6.82
CA ILE A 499 84.20 14.79 7.36
C ILE A 499 84.80 15.90 8.25
N GLN A 500 84.82 15.74 9.60
CA GLN A 500 85.98 15.24 10.38
C GLN A 500 85.61 15.01 11.88
N ASN A 501 86.59 14.75 12.77
CA ASN A 501 86.45 14.19 14.13
C ASN A 501 86.77 15.19 15.27
N ASP A 502 86.45 14.87 16.54
CA ASP A 502 87.47 14.48 17.57
C ASP A 502 86.91 14.28 19.02
N ASN A 503 87.12 13.06 19.54
CA ASN A 503 87.71 12.65 20.83
C ASN A 503 87.35 13.21 22.25
N ASP A 504 87.18 12.23 23.15
CA ASP A 504 87.74 12.06 24.53
C ASP A 504 87.14 12.72 25.82
N ILE A 505 86.43 11.84 26.55
CA ILE A 505 86.27 11.63 28.02
C ILE A 505 87.60 11.73 28.84
N PRO A 506 87.67 11.84 30.20
CA PRO A 506 86.89 11.04 31.21
C PRO A 506 86.63 11.60 32.65
N ASN A 507 85.92 10.79 33.47
CA ASN A 507 86.00 10.63 34.96
C ASN A 507 85.65 11.81 35.92
N ASP A 508 85.36 11.63 37.23
CA ASP A 508 85.38 10.45 38.14
C ASP A 508 84.42 10.57 39.35
N GLY A 509 84.24 9.48 40.13
CA GLY A 509 83.57 9.42 41.46
C GLY A 509 82.03 9.25 41.44
N TRP A 510 81.36 8.25 42.04
CA TRP A 510 81.59 7.45 43.28
C TRP A 510 81.73 8.34 44.53
N GLU A 511 81.04 8.17 45.66
CA GLU A 511 80.19 7.09 46.23
C GLU A 511 79.24 7.77 47.28
N VAL A 512 78.14 7.25 47.85
CA VAL A 512 77.61 5.89 48.10
C VAL A 512 76.05 5.87 48.05
N ASP A 513 75.49 4.67 47.92
CA ASP A 513 74.08 4.20 47.93
C ASP A 513 73.36 4.21 49.31
N TRP A 514 72.02 4.33 49.32
CA TRP A 514 71.11 3.54 50.18
C TRP A 514 69.77 3.28 49.45
N ASN A 515 69.55 2.00 49.13
CA ASN A 515 68.54 1.45 48.22
C ASN A 515 67.15 1.16 48.88
N GLU A 516 66.25 0.57 48.08
CA GLU A 516 64.93 -0.03 48.39
C GLU A 516 63.78 0.99 48.51
N GLY A 517 62.70 0.95 47.71
CA GLY A 517 62.26 0.04 46.63
C GLY A 517 60.71 -0.02 46.65
N TRP A 518 59.95 -0.17 45.56
CA TRP A 518 60.18 -0.60 44.18
C TRP A 518 59.17 0.14 43.27
N ASP A 519 59.30 0.35 41.96
CA ASP A 519 60.39 0.31 40.96
C ASP A 519 59.65 0.55 39.62
N GLU A 520 59.99 1.58 38.84
CA GLU A 520 59.21 1.97 37.64
C GLU A 520 59.63 1.20 36.38
N GLY A 521 58.72 0.39 35.83
CA GLY A 521 58.93 -0.31 34.56
C GLY A 521 58.74 0.62 33.35
N SER A 522 59.77 1.39 32.99
CA SER A 522 59.76 2.27 31.81
C SER A 522 59.60 1.49 30.49
N TRP A 523 58.86 2.07 29.55
CA TRP A 523 58.84 1.64 28.15
C TRP A 523 59.90 2.43 27.37
N ASP A 524 61.02 1.80 27.01
CA ASP A 524 61.45 1.76 25.60
C ASP A 524 62.57 0.75 25.28
N GLU A 525 62.70 0.46 23.98
CA GLU A 525 63.81 -0.18 23.24
C GLU A 525 64.55 -1.42 23.81
N SER A 526 64.43 -2.54 23.08
CA SER A 526 65.51 -3.53 22.98
C SER A 526 65.51 -4.22 21.60
N ASP A 527 66.60 -4.06 20.83
CA ASP A 527 66.83 -4.80 19.58
C ASP A 527 68.32 -5.15 19.48
N ASP A 528 68.67 -6.43 19.29
CA ASP A 528 70.07 -6.94 19.32
C ASP A 528 70.50 -7.41 17.91
N PRO A 529 71.50 -6.78 17.27
CA PRO A 529 71.72 -6.96 15.84
C PRO A 529 72.66 -8.11 15.49
N GLN A 530 72.28 -8.97 14.53
CA GLN A 530 73.30 -9.75 13.80
C GLN A 530 72.98 -10.13 12.34
N ASN A 531 73.83 -9.58 11.46
CA ASN A 531 74.51 -10.24 10.33
C ASN A 531 73.96 -10.06 8.89
N LYS A 532 74.93 -9.84 7.98
CA LYS A 532 74.89 -9.95 6.50
C LYS A 532 74.24 -8.84 5.63
N SER A 533 75.07 -7.81 5.41
CA SER A 533 75.70 -7.47 4.11
C SER A 533 74.89 -6.98 2.91
N GLU A 534 75.50 -6.03 2.18
CA GLU A 534 75.10 -5.47 0.87
C GLU A 534 73.88 -4.52 0.90
N SER A 535 73.89 -3.35 0.25
CA SER A 535 74.98 -2.66 -0.45
C SER A 535 74.78 -1.12 -0.48
N LEU A 536 75.85 -0.40 -0.85
CA LEU A 536 76.00 1.05 -0.91
C LEU A 536 74.94 1.76 -1.79
N ILE A 537 74.49 2.97 -1.40
CA ILE A 537 74.72 4.24 -2.15
C ILE A 537 74.14 5.48 -1.41
N ASN A 538 74.91 6.57 -1.46
CA ASN A 538 74.64 8.01 -1.20
C ASN A 538 73.74 8.49 -0.02
N LYS A 539 74.36 9.30 0.85
CA LYS A 539 73.81 10.64 1.21
C LYS A 539 74.18 11.60 0.05
N ASN A 540 73.57 12.76 -0.18
CA ASN A 540 73.13 13.75 0.80
C ASN A 540 72.38 14.91 0.09
N ILE A 541 71.21 15.35 0.57
CA ILE A 541 70.69 16.72 0.40
C ILE A 541 69.94 17.11 1.68
N LYS A 542 70.23 18.29 2.23
CA LYS A 542 69.32 18.96 3.17
C LYS A 542 68.21 19.66 2.38
N SER A 543 66.98 19.19 2.51
CA SER A 543 65.79 20.03 2.42
C SER A 543 65.13 20.05 3.79
N GLU A 544 64.61 21.21 4.20
CA GLU A 544 63.81 21.33 5.42
C GLU A 544 62.40 20.83 5.12
N GLN A 545 62.28 19.52 4.90
CA GLN A 545 61.01 18.84 5.08
C GLN A 545 60.68 18.92 6.57
N ILE A 546 59.65 19.70 6.89
CA ILE A 546 58.89 19.51 8.12
C ILE A 546 58.22 18.14 7.99
N THR A 547 58.93 17.09 8.39
CA THR A 547 58.33 15.78 8.61
C THR A 547 57.44 15.90 9.83
N THR A 548 56.18 16.27 9.61
CA THR A 548 55.11 16.09 10.58
C THR A 548 55.14 14.63 11.02
N LYS A 549 55.66 14.40 12.23
CA LYS A 549 55.67 13.09 12.88
C LYS A 549 54.22 12.76 13.21
N LYS A 550 53.50 12.20 12.21
CA LYS A 550 52.11 11.77 12.32
C LYS A 550 51.92 11.06 13.64
N LYS A 551 51.15 11.69 14.52
CA LYS A 551 50.97 11.24 15.89
C LYS A 551 50.13 9.96 15.84
N LEU A 552 50.75 8.83 16.18
CA LEU A 552 50.02 7.58 16.37
C LEU A 552 49.26 7.68 17.68
N VAL A 553 47.97 7.40 17.65
CA VAL A 553 47.07 7.61 18.78
C VAL A 553 46.52 6.29 19.26
N ARG A 554 46.70 6.06 20.57
CA ARG A 554 46.26 4.88 21.29
C ARG A 554 44.99 5.18 22.07
N TYR A 555 43.98 4.34 21.91
CA TYR A 555 42.75 4.33 22.71
C TYR A 555 42.15 2.92 22.71
N SER A 556 41.23 2.62 23.62
CA SER A 556 40.56 1.32 23.67
C SER A 556 39.16 1.34 23.06
N ILE A 557 38.78 0.22 22.45
CA ILE A 557 37.41 -0.11 22.01
C ILE A 557 37.00 -1.46 22.59
N SER A 558 35.71 -1.80 22.59
CA SER A 558 35.23 -3.13 22.98
C SER A 558 35.57 -4.19 21.92
N ASN A 559 35.86 -5.41 22.37
CA ASN A 559 36.03 -6.57 21.48
C ASN A 559 34.78 -6.88 20.60
N LYS A 560 33.62 -6.26 20.88
CA LYS A 560 32.35 -6.43 20.15
C LYS A 560 32.32 -5.80 18.76
N VAL A 561 32.91 -4.62 18.57
CA VAL A 561 32.69 -3.83 17.34
C VAL A 561 33.39 -4.40 16.11
N LYS A 562 34.53 -5.09 16.28
CA LYS A 562 35.21 -5.82 15.20
C LYS A 562 34.35 -6.96 14.63
N PRO A 563 33.75 -7.87 15.43
CA PRO A 563 32.71 -8.80 14.98
C PRO A 563 31.54 -8.13 14.25
N LEU A 564 31.04 -6.99 14.74
CA LEU A 564 29.90 -6.29 14.11
C LEU A 564 30.25 -5.76 12.71
N ILE A 565 31.38 -5.06 12.54
CA ILE A 565 31.78 -4.56 11.21
C ILE A 565 32.12 -5.70 10.24
N ASN A 566 32.65 -6.83 10.73
CA ASN A 566 32.87 -8.03 9.91
C ASN A 566 31.57 -8.65 9.37
N LEU A 567 30.46 -8.60 10.12
CA LEU A 567 29.14 -9.02 9.62
C LEU A 567 28.62 -8.09 8.51
N VAL A 568 28.84 -6.79 8.65
CA VAL A 568 28.51 -5.78 7.62
C VAL A 568 29.33 -6.02 6.35
N ILE A 569 30.66 -6.09 6.47
CA ILE A 569 31.58 -6.36 5.35
C ILE A 569 31.21 -7.66 4.63
N LYS A 570 30.91 -8.74 5.36
CA LYS A 570 30.44 -9.99 4.76
C LYS A 570 29.14 -9.80 3.97
N THR A 571 28.16 -9.10 4.55
CA THR A 571 26.85 -8.87 3.91
C THR A 571 26.98 -8.04 2.63
N LEU A 572 27.83 -7.01 2.63
CA LEU A 572 28.12 -6.20 1.44
C LEU A 572 28.89 -6.99 0.37
N ASN A 573 29.86 -7.82 0.76
CA ASN A 573 30.55 -8.72 -0.18
C ASN A 573 29.60 -9.74 -0.82
N GLU A 574 28.61 -10.24 -0.09
CA GLU A 574 27.53 -11.04 -0.69
C GLU A 574 26.63 -10.19 -1.61
N ALA A 575 26.32 -8.94 -1.24
CA ALA A 575 25.51 -8.01 -2.05
C ALA A 575 26.12 -7.71 -3.43
N CYS A 576 27.45 -7.59 -3.54
CA CYS A 576 28.18 -7.47 -4.81
C CYS A 576 27.92 -8.63 -5.79
N ASN A 577 27.50 -9.80 -5.31
CA ASN A 577 27.33 -11.02 -6.11
C ASN A 577 25.86 -11.27 -6.51
N LEU A 578 24.97 -10.28 -6.35
CA LEU A 578 23.52 -10.38 -6.58
C LEU A 578 23.03 -9.34 -7.61
N ASN A 579 21.75 -9.43 -8.00
CA ASN A 579 21.11 -8.40 -8.82
C ASN A 579 20.99 -7.06 -8.06
N SER A 580 20.93 -5.92 -8.78
CA SER A 580 20.86 -4.57 -8.16
C SER A 580 19.80 -4.45 -7.06
N LYS A 581 18.56 -4.90 -7.31
CA LYS A 581 17.45 -4.81 -6.35
C LYS A 581 17.73 -5.59 -5.06
N SER A 582 18.45 -6.70 -5.14
CA SER A 582 18.85 -7.50 -3.97
C SER A 582 20.11 -6.96 -3.29
N GLY A 583 21.06 -6.41 -4.04
CA GLY A 583 22.21 -5.69 -3.48
C GLY A 583 21.78 -4.50 -2.62
N VAL A 584 20.85 -3.68 -3.13
CA VAL A 584 20.26 -2.55 -2.38
C VAL A 584 19.50 -3.01 -1.12
N ARG A 585 18.80 -4.16 -1.15
CA ARG A 585 18.15 -4.73 0.05
C ARG A 585 19.14 -5.21 1.11
N LEU A 586 20.27 -5.80 0.71
CA LEU A 586 21.32 -6.19 1.66
C LEU A 586 22.11 -4.99 2.19
N TYR A 587 22.23 -3.91 1.42
CA TYR A 587 22.73 -2.63 1.91
C TYR A 587 21.76 -1.98 2.92
N GLN A 588 20.45 -1.99 2.65
CA GLN A 588 19.45 -1.54 3.63
C GLN A 588 19.50 -2.41 4.91
N ALA A 589 19.66 -3.73 4.77
CA ALA A 589 19.84 -4.64 5.90
C ALA A 589 21.04 -4.29 6.80
N THR A 590 22.09 -3.66 6.24
CA THR A 590 23.22 -3.16 7.04
C THR A 590 22.96 -1.79 7.67
N LEU A 591 22.01 -0.99 7.19
CA LEU A 591 21.52 0.21 7.90
C LEU A 591 20.61 -0.19 9.08
N ASP A 592 19.63 -1.07 8.84
CA ASP A 592 18.75 -1.67 9.87
C ASP A 592 19.57 -2.24 11.07
N PHE A 593 20.79 -2.71 10.81
CA PHE A 593 21.71 -3.28 11.78
C PHE A 593 22.41 -2.23 12.68
N PHE A 594 22.70 -1.04 12.16
CA PHE A 594 23.22 0.07 12.98
C PHE A 594 22.12 0.77 13.76
N ASP A 595 20.90 0.85 13.23
CA ASP A 595 19.73 1.26 14.02
C ASP A 595 19.48 0.28 15.18
N LEU A 596 19.66 -1.02 14.95
CA LEU A 596 19.59 -2.03 16.01
C LEU A 596 20.72 -1.87 17.04
N TYR A 597 21.94 -1.50 16.62
CA TYR A 597 23.05 -1.16 17.54
C TYR A 597 22.71 0.05 18.41
N ARG A 598 22.29 1.15 17.79
CA ARG A 598 21.88 2.41 18.45
C ARG A 598 20.68 2.21 19.39
N ALA A 599 19.77 1.30 19.06
CA ALA A 599 18.62 0.97 19.91
C ALA A 599 18.94 0.01 21.06
N ILE A 600 19.83 -0.99 20.86
CA ILE A 600 20.14 -1.98 21.90
C ILE A 600 21.18 -1.44 22.88
N MET A 601 22.33 -0.95 22.40
CA MET A 601 23.50 -0.72 23.25
C MET A 601 23.23 0.27 24.41
N PRO A 602 22.76 1.51 24.17
CA PRO A 602 22.56 2.47 25.25
C PRO A 602 21.34 2.16 26.13
N VAL A 603 20.35 1.41 25.62
CA VAL A 603 19.11 1.11 26.37
C VAL A 603 19.25 -0.16 27.22
N PHE A 604 19.82 -1.24 26.67
CA PHE A 604 19.97 -2.51 27.37
C PHE A 604 21.10 -2.46 28.41
N HIS A 605 22.21 -1.80 28.08
CA HIS A 605 23.36 -1.66 28.98
C HIS A 605 23.38 -0.34 29.77
N TYR A 606 22.28 0.42 29.77
CA TYR A 606 22.18 1.73 30.45
C TYR A 606 22.75 1.70 31.88
N ASN A 607 22.28 0.75 32.71
CA ASN A 607 22.72 0.59 34.10
C ASN A 607 24.21 0.21 34.24
N THR A 608 24.81 -0.38 33.22
CA THR A 608 26.23 -0.74 33.18
C THR A 608 27.07 0.48 32.81
N PHE A 609 26.74 1.13 31.69
CA PHE A 609 27.49 2.29 31.19
C PHE A 609 27.38 3.47 32.15
N SER A 610 26.16 3.86 32.56
CA SER A 610 25.96 5.02 33.44
C SER A 610 26.58 4.87 34.83
N ASN A 611 26.98 3.67 35.26
CA ASN A 611 27.57 3.43 36.58
C ASN A 611 29.03 2.95 36.55
N VAL A 612 29.61 2.72 35.37
CA VAL A 612 31.02 2.34 35.21
C VAL A 612 31.68 3.33 34.23
N PRO A 613 32.35 4.39 34.73
CA PRO A 613 32.86 5.49 33.89
C PRO A 613 33.77 5.03 32.73
N ALA A 614 34.57 3.98 32.96
CA ALA A 614 35.41 3.38 31.92
C ALA A 614 34.60 2.77 30.78
N LEU A 615 33.44 2.15 31.05
CA LEU A 615 32.60 1.52 30.03
C LEU A 615 31.73 2.54 29.27
N ALA A 616 31.32 3.64 29.90
CA ALA A 616 30.72 4.77 29.18
C ALA A 616 31.68 5.35 28.14
N MET A 617 32.94 5.59 28.52
CA MET A 617 33.97 6.08 27.59
C MET A 617 34.40 5.03 26.55
N LEU A 618 34.40 3.74 26.91
CA LEU A 618 34.62 2.65 25.95
C LEU A 618 33.50 2.61 24.89
N PHE A 619 32.24 2.78 25.28
CA PHE A 619 31.10 2.81 24.36
C PHE A 619 31.09 4.07 23.47
N ARG A 620 31.50 5.22 24.01
CA ARG A 620 31.77 6.43 23.21
C ARG A 620 32.82 6.16 22.13
N ASN A 621 33.93 5.53 22.50
CA ASN A 621 34.99 5.15 21.55
C ASN A 621 34.50 4.11 20.52
N ASP A 622 33.70 3.12 20.93
CA ASP A 622 33.07 2.14 20.03
C ASP A 622 32.24 2.81 18.93
N CYS A 623 31.43 3.81 19.30
CA CYS A 623 30.62 4.60 18.39
C CYS A 623 31.48 5.40 17.38
N ILE A 624 32.52 6.09 17.86
CA ILE A 624 33.45 6.86 17.01
C ILE A 624 34.22 5.92 16.06
N TRP A 625 34.69 4.79 16.57
CA TRP A 625 35.40 3.78 15.78
C TRP A 625 34.50 3.19 14.69
N LEU A 626 33.28 2.77 15.03
CA LEU A 626 32.31 2.26 14.04
C LEU A 626 32.01 3.29 12.94
N ALA A 627 31.81 4.57 13.30
CA ALA A 627 31.60 5.65 12.34
C ALA A 627 32.81 5.80 11.38
N ASN A 628 34.04 5.75 11.90
CA ASN A 628 35.25 5.83 11.10
C ASN A 628 35.47 4.58 10.22
N GLN A 629 35.17 3.38 10.72
CA GLN A 629 35.24 2.15 9.94
C GLN A 629 34.17 2.11 8.83
N LEU A 630 33.00 2.73 9.03
CA LEU A 630 31.98 2.83 7.97
C LEU A 630 32.44 3.69 6.79
N LEU A 631 33.22 4.75 7.02
CA LEU A 631 33.87 5.50 5.92
C LEU A 631 34.82 4.59 5.12
N VAL A 632 35.61 3.77 5.81
CA VAL A 632 36.52 2.80 5.17
C VAL A 632 35.74 1.76 4.37
N VAL A 633 34.73 1.13 4.97
CA VAL A 633 33.87 0.11 4.33
C VAL A 633 33.10 0.69 3.14
N GLN A 634 32.56 1.90 3.24
CA GLN A 634 31.92 2.60 2.12
C GLN A 634 32.89 2.80 0.96
N SER A 635 34.10 3.29 1.23
CA SER A 635 35.11 3.49 0.18
C SER A 635 35.54 2.17 -0.48
N GLN A 636 35.74 1.11 0.29
CA GLN A 636 36.09 -0.22 -0.22
C GLN A 636 34.97 -0.80 -1.07
N PHE A 637 33.72 -0.74 -0.61
CA PHE A 637 32.56 -1.28 -1.31
C PHE A 637 32.27 -0.54 -2.62
N ILE A 638 32.37 0.80 -2.64
CA ILE A 638 32.25 1.61 -3.87
C ILE A 638 33.38 1.27 -4.86
N ASN A 639 34.61 1.08 -4.38
CA ASN A 639 35.73 0.67 -5.21
C ASN A 639 35.54 -0.75 -5.78
N SER A 640 35.07 -1.71 -4.97
CA SER A 640 34.74 -3.07 -5.43
C SER A 640 33.65 -3.05 -6.51
N LEU A 641 32.57 -2.29 -6.32
CA LEU A 641 31.51 -2.10 -7.33
C LEU A 641 32.07 -1.51 -8.63
N SER A 642 33.02 -0.56 -8.54
CA SER A 642 33.65 0.05 -9.72
C SER A 642 34.57 -0.89 -10.54
N SER A 643 34.84 -2.11 -10.06
CA SER A 643 35.58 -3.13 -10.81
C SER A 643 34.70 -4.00 -11.71
N PHE A 644 33.37 -3.81 -11.68
CA PHE A 644 32.41 -4.55 -12.49
C PHE A 644 31.72 -3.64 -13.53
N ASP A 645 32.18 -3.69 -14.79
CA ASP A 645 31.54 -3.02 -15.93
C ASP A 645 30.10 -3.54 -16.15
N SER A 646 29.12 -2.94 -15.48
CA SER A 646 27.70 -3.26 -15.64
C SER A 646 26.80 -2.10 -15.22
N GLU A 647 25.72 -1.87 -15.98
CA GLU A 647 24.71 -0.84 -15.68
C GLU A 647 24.05 -1.03 -14.30
N GLN A 648 24.10 -2.26 -13.74
CA GLN A 648 23.60 -2.55 -12.40
C GLN A 648 24.49 -1.99 -11.30
N ALA A 649 25.81 -1.89 -11.51
CA ALA A 649 26.74 -1.39 -10.50
C ALA A 649 26.56 0.11 -10.23
N ASP A 650 26.34 0.93 -11.27
CA ASP A 650 26.10 2.37 -11.10
C ASP A 650 24.75 2.68 -10.44
N ASP A 651 23.70 1.91 -10.76
CA ASP A 651 22.38 2.05 -10.10
C ASP A 651 22.44 1.70 -8.59
N ILE A 652 23.28 0.73 -8.20
CA ILE A 652 23.56 0.42 -6.78
C ILE A 652 24.37 1.56 -6.14
N LYS A 653 25.47 1.97 -6.79
CA LYS A 653 26.43 2.98 -6.33
C LYS A 653 25.80 4.34 -6.06
N GLY A 654 24.81 4.75 -6.85
CA GLY A 654 24.03 5.97 -6.61
C GLY A 654 23.10 5.94 -5.40
N LYS A 655 22.96 4.80 -4.70
CA LYS A 655 22.09 4.61 -3.52
C LYS A 655 22.84 4.25 -2.23
N ILE A 656 24.17 4.17 -2.25
CA ILE A 656 25.00 3.81 -1.08
C ILE A 656 25.57 5.08 -0.46
N SER A 657 25.24 5.32 0.81
CA SER A 657 25.77 6.41 1.63
C SER A 657 25.46 6.14 3.11
N TYR A 658 26.46 5.75 3.89
CA TYR A 658 26.37 5.63 5.35
C TYR A 658 26.47 6.99 6.06
N ASN A 659 26.60 8.11 5.35
CA ASN A 659 26.87 9.43 5.92
C ASN A 659 25.92 9.80 7.08
N GLU A 660 24.63 9.49 6.96
CA GLU A 660 23.63 9.72 8.02
C GLU A 660 23.95 8.86 9.26
N THR A 661 24.05 7.54 9.10
CA THR A 661 24.44 6.57 10.15
C THR A 661 25.80 6.89 10.80
N ILE A 662 26.74 7.48 10.06
CA ILE A 662 28.07 7.87 10.55
C ILE A 662 27.96 9.06 11.51
N GLU A 663 27.21 10.09 11.16
CA GLU A 663 26.97 11.23 12.06
C GLU A 663 26.07 10.82 13.23
N GLU A 664 25.04 10.00 13.01
CA GLU A 664 24.18 9.46 14.08
C GLU A 664 24.94 8.60 15.12
N LEU A 665 25.99 7.88 14.70
CA LEU A 665 26.90 7.18 15.61
C LEU A 665 27.81 8.16 16.37
N ARG A 666 28.28 9.22 15.72
CA ARG A 666 29.10 10.28 16.37
C ARG A 666 28.29 11.07 17.39
N GLU A 667 27.05 11.41 17.08
CA GLU A 667 26.11 12.06 18.00
C GLU A 667 25.83 11.17 19.22
N LEU A 668 25.54 9.87 19.02
CA LEU A 668 25.35 8.92 20.14
C LEU A 668 26.62 8.78 21.00
N GLY A 669 27.80 8.73 20.37
CA GLY A 669 29.07 8.71 21.08
C GLY A 669 29.27 9.98 21.92
N LYS A 670 28.96 11.16 21.35
CA LYS A 670 29.03 12.44 22.06
C LYS A 670 28.02 12.51 23.22
N GLU A 671 26.78 12.07 23.01
CA GLU A 671 25.75 12.04 24.06
C GLU A 671 26.23 11.26 25.30
N TRP A 672 26.93 10.14 25.10
CA TRP A 672 27.50 9.35 26.20
C TRP A 672 28.78 9.92 26.81
N TYR A 673 29.54 10.75 26.08
CA TYR A 673 30.58 11.60 26.67
C TYR A 673 29.94 12.66 27.57
N ASP A 674 29.05 13.49 27.03
CA ASP A 674 28.43 14.62 27.72
C ASP A 674 27.71 14.16 29.01
N ASN A 675 26.86 13.13 28.91
CA ASN A 675 26.17 12.50 30.05
C ASN A 675 27.14 11.99 31.14
N GLN A 676 28.29 11.42 30.74
CA GLN A 676 29.26 10.85 31.68
C GLN A 676 30.07 11.94 32.39
N ILE A 677 30.45 13.00 31.67
CA ILE A 677 31.15 14.16 32.24
C ILE A 677 30.24 14.90 33.21
N ASP A 678 29.01 15.23 32.83
CA ASP A 678 28.08 15.94 33.73
C ASP A 678 27.70 15.09 34.95
N LYS A 679 27.64 13.75 34.82
CA LYS A 679 27.50 12.87 35.99
C LYS A 679 28.71 12.95 36.93
N GLN A 680 29.95 13.05 36.43
CA GLN A 680 31.11 13.19 37.31
C GLN A 680 31.22 14.59 37.94
N LYS A 681 30.88 15.66 37.20
CA LYS A 681 30.71 17.01 37.78
C LYS A 681 29.67 16.99 38.90
N GLY A 682 28.55 16.27 38.70
CA GLY A 682 27.51 16.06 39.71
C GLY A 682 28.05 15.41 40.99
N VAL A 683 28.75 14.27 40.88
CA VAL A 683 29.36 13.58 42.04
C VAL A 683 30.39 14.46 42.75
N LEU A 684 31.25 15.17 42.01
CA LEU A 684 32.23 16.09 42.59
C LEU A 684 31.55 17.26 43.31
N LYS A 685 30.44 17.76 42.77
CA LYS A 685 29.63 18.79 43.43
C LYS A 685 28.89 18.27 44.67
N GLU A 686 28.36 17.04 44.66
CA GLU A 686 27.74 16.44 45.85
C GLU A 686 28.74 16.38 47.02
N ILE A 687 30.00 16.01 46.76
CA ILE A 687 31.09 16.02 47.75
C ILE A 687 31.43 17.45 48.25
N LEU A 688 31.33 18.46 47.39
CA LEU A 688 31.54 19.87 47.77
C LEU A 688 30.36 20.42 48.60
N ASP A 689 29.12 20.15 48.19
CA ASP A 689 27.91 20.61 48.87
C ASP A 689 27.75 19.93 50.25
N GLU A 690 28.31 18.73 50.47
CA GLU A 690 28.42 18.10 51.81
C GLU A 690 29.17 18.98 52.83
N MET A 691 30.13 19.81 52.39
CA MET A 691 30.81 20.77 53.29
C MET A 691 29.84 21.84 53.84
N ASN A 692 28.70 22.07 53.18
CA ASN A 692 27.78 23.18 53.44
C ASN A 692 28.49 24.54 53.38
N GLY A 693 29.32 24.75 52.34
CA GLY A 693 30.19 25.92 52.19
C GLY A 693 31.39 25.91 53.15
N VAL A 694 32.22 26.97 53.07
CA VAL A 694 33.50 27.07 53.79
C VAL A 694 33.49 28.09 54.95
N GLN A 695 32.31 28.54 55.37
CA GLN A 695 32.16 29.47 56.49
C GLN A 695 32.57 28.81 57.83
N GLN A 696 33.09 29.63 58.75
CA GLN A 696 33.45 29.27 60.13
C GLN A 696 34.54 28.19 60.22
N ILE A 697 35.48 28.19 59.27
CA ILE A 697 36.53 27.16 59.21
C ILE A 697 37.57 27.26 60.35
N ALA A 698 37.52 28.34 61.14
CA ALA A 698 38.17 28.51 62.45
C ALA A 698 37.81 27.43 63.47
N ASP A 699 36.68 26.76 63.31
CA ASP A 699 36.24 25.68 64.17
C ASP A 699 36.85 24.34 63.71
N ASP A 700 37.45 23.58 64.63
CA ASP A 700 38.19 22.35 64.31
C ASP A 700 37.29 21.30 63.62
N ASP A 701 36.03 21.16 64.04
CA ASP A 701 35.07 20.21 63.42
C ASP A 701 34.71 20.65 61.98
N ARG A 702 34.64 21.96 61.72
CA ARG A 702 34.43 22.53 60.37
C ARG A 702 35.64 22.32 59.47
N PHE A 703 36.85 22.51 60.00
CA PHE A 703 38.08 22.25 59.26
C PHE A 703 38.22 20.77 58.88
N GLU A 704 37.95 19.83 59.81
CA GLU A 704 37.97 18.39 59.52
C GLU A 704 36.95 18.00 58.44
N ALA A 705 35.74 18.59 58.47
CA ALA A 705 34.73 18.37 57.44
C ALA A 705 35.19 18.81 56.03
N CYS A 706 35.73 20.02 55.90
CA CYS A 706 36.26 20.51 54.62
C CYS A 706 37.49 19.70 54.15
N GLN A 707 38.38 19.32 55.07
CA GLN A 707 39.54 18.47 54.75
C GLN A 707 39.10 17.06 54.30
N SER A 708 38.06 16.49 54.90
CA SER A 708 37.47 15.22 54.47
C SER A 708 36.96 15.29 53.02
N ALA A 709 36.18 16.33 52.69
CA ALA A 709 35.68 16.54 51.33
C ALA A 709 36.81 16.74 50.29
N MET A 710 37.84 17.53 50.60
CA MET A 710 39.01 17.67 49.71
C MET A 710 39.71 16.32 49.48
N ASN A 711 39.88 15.50 50.52
CA ASN A 711 40.46 14.16 50.38
C ASN A 711 39.59 13.23 49.51
N GLN A 712 38.25 13.33 49.59
CA GLN A 712 37.33 12.59 48.72
C GLN A 712 37.40 13.06 47.26
N ILE A 713 37.55 14.36 47.00
CA ILE A 713 37.77 14.92 45.66
C ILE A 713 39.09 14.42 45.07
N LEU A 714 40.19 14.52 45.83
CA LEU A 714 41.51 14.02 45.41
C LEU A 714 41.46 12.52 45.10
N TYR A 715 40.81 11.72 45.94
CA TYR A 715 40.59 10.29 45.70
C TYR A 715 39.80 10.02 44.41
N THR A 716 38.71 10.76 44.21
CA THR A 716 37.81 10.60 43.05
C THR A 716 38.53 10.95 41.75
N MET A 717 39.27 12.07 41.71
CA MET A 717 40.06 12.47 40.54
C MET A 717 41.17 11.47 40.21
N ASN A 718 41.90 10.99 41.22
CA ASN A 718 42.92 9.95 41.03
C ASN A 718 42.32 8.62 40.53
N HIS A 719 41.13 8.26 41.01
CA HIS A 719 40.41 7.08 40.53
C HIS A 719 39.97 7.22 39.07
N LEU A 720 39.32 8.33 38.71
CA LEU A 720 38.88 8.64 37.34
C LEU A 720 40.06 8.69 36.36
N SER A 721 41.15 9.37 36.74
CA SER A 721 42.42 9.36 36.00
C SER A 721 42.87 7.92 35.73
N LYS A 722 42.97 7.08 36.76
CA LYS A 722 43.45 5.71 36.61
C LYS A 722 42.58 4.85 35.69
N ILE A 723 41.26 4.98 35.72
CA ILE A 723 40.35 4.13 34.92
C ILE A 723 40.12 4.63 33.48
N TRP A 724 40.45 5.89 33.18
CA TRP A 724 40.32 6.44 31.83
C TRP A 724 41.64 6.49 31.04
N LYS A 725 42.80 6.43 31.71
CA LYS A 725 44.14 6.55 31.08
C LYS A 725 44.41 5.54 29.95
N ASP A 726 43.90 4.32 30.09
CA ASP A 726 44.04 3.25 29.09
C ASP A 726 42.82 3.14 28.15
N VAL A 727 41.78 3.95 28.36
CA VAL A 727 40.53 3.95 27.58
C VAL A 727 40.51 5.08 26.55
N LEU A 728 40.68 6.32 27.01
CA LEU A 728 40.63 7.52 26.16
C LEU A 728 41.93 7.73 25.40
N CYS A 729 41.87 8.51 24.32
CA CYS A 729 43.07 8.98 23.67
C CYS A 729 43.80 10.01 24.56
N PRO A 730 45.14 10.19 24.45
CA PRO A 730 45.88 11.07 25.37
C PRO A 730 45.38 12.52 25.36
N THR A 731 44.95 13.03 24.21
CA THR A 731 44.44 14.39 24.05
C THR A 731 43.10 14.58 24.78
N GLU A 732 42.18 13.63 24.62
CA GLU A 732 40.86 13.63 25.25
C GLU A 732 40.94 13.36 26.75
N TYR A 733 41.85 12.48 27.19
CA TYR A 733 42.12 12.19 28.60
C TYR A 733 42.46 13.46 29.40
N TYR A 734 43.37 14.31 28.91
CA TYR A 734 43.72 15.55 29.60
C TYR A 734 42.60 16.60 29.54
N THR A 735 41.85 16.68 28.44
CA THR A 735 40.66 17.55 28.34
C THR A 735 39.60 17.16 29.37
N VAL A 736 39.28 15.87 29.48
CA VAL A 736 38.30 15.33 30.45
C VAL A 736 38.70 15.61 31.89
N LEU A 737 39.96 15.38 32.26
CA LEU A 737 40.42 15.68 33.61
C LEU A 737 40.43 17.19 33.88
N GLY A 738 40.89 18.01 32.93
CA GLY A 738 40.88 19.46 33.05
C GLY A 738 39.47 20.02 33.25
N GLU A 739 38.49 19.55 32.47
CA GLU A 739 37.09 19.98 32.59
C GLU A 739 36.46 19.63 33.95
N LEU A 740 36.78 18.45 34.50
CA LEU A 740 36.31 18.07 35.85
C LEU A 740 37.00 18.90 36.94
N ILE A 741 38.32 19.10 36.85
CA ILE A 741 39.07 19.90 37.81
C ILE A 741 38.63 21.36 37.78
N ASP A 742 38.40 21.93 36.59
CA ASP A 742 37.90 23.29 36.40
C ASP A 742 36.57 23.52 37.13
N SER A 743 35.67 22.52 37.14
CA SER A 743 34.40 22.60 37.87
C SER A 743 34.54 22.61 39.39
N VAL A 744 35.54 21.91 39.94
CA VAL A 744 35.88 21.96 41.37
C VAL A 744 36.50 23.31 41.73
N LEU A 745 37.42 23.82 40.91
CA LEU A 745 38.13 25.08 41.17
C LEU A 745 37.20 26.29 41.05
N ALA A 746 36.27 26.28 40.10
CA ALA A 746 35.21 27.29 40.01
C ALA A 746 34.37 27.30 41.31
N CYS A 747 33.80 26.15 41.71
CA CYS A 747 32.98 26.06 42.90
C CYS A 747 33.72 26.44 44.20
N MET A 748 35.02 26.11 44.31
CA MET A 748 35.86 26.52 45.44
C MET A 748 36.25 28.01 45.39
N THR A 749 36.32 28.61 44.20
CA THR A 749 36.49 30.06 44.05
C THR A 749 35.23 30.78 44.49
N ASP A 750 34.07 30.36 43.98
CA ASP A 750 32.75 30.90 44.35
C ASP A 750 32.52 30.84 45.87
N TYR A 751 32.80 29.69 46.51
CA TYR A 751 32.67 29.52 47.97
C TYR A 751 33.55 30.47 48.80
N VAL A 752 34.69 30.94 48.27
CA VAL A 752 35.57 31.90 48.95
C VAL A 752 35.19 33.35 48.63
N GLU A 753 34.75 33.63 47.40
CA GLU A 753 34.30 34.96 46.96
C GLU A 753 32.93 35.34 47.58
N ASP A 754 32.10 34.37 47.98
CA ASP A 754 30.84 34.56 48.73
C ASP A 754 31.04 34.91 50.24
N LEU A 755 32.27 34.90 50.76
CA LEU A 755 32.54 35.22 52.18
C LEU A 755 32.54 36.73 52.44
N TYR A 756 31.74 37.19 53.41
CA TYR A 756 31.61 38.63 53.72
C TYR A 756 32.72 39.19 54.63
N ASP A 757 33.40 38.31 55.37
CA ASP A 757 34.31 38.59 56.49
C ASP A 757 35.13 37.31 56.75
N ILE A 758 36.46 37.43 56.78
CA ILE A 758 37.39 36.30 56.91
C ILE A 758 38.42 36.68 57.98
N SER A 759 38.44 35.97 59.11
CA SER A 759 39.46 36.20 60.14
C SER A 759 40.84 35.70 59.70
N GLU A 760 41.91 36.21 60.32
CA GLU A 760 43.30 35.82 60.01
C GLU A 760 43.51 34.29 60.09
N VAL A 761 42.87 33.63 61.07
CA VAL A 761 42.92 32.17 61.26
C VAL A 761 42.13 31.44 60.16
N GLU A 762 40.94 31.93 59.79
CA GLU A 762 40.17 31.37 58.67
C GLU A 762 40.94 31.53 57.34
N SER A 763 41.65 32.63 57.14
CA SER A 763 42.46 32.84 55.92
C SER A 763 43.61 31.82 55.83
N GLU A 764 44.31 31.56 56.94
CA GLU A 764 45.35 30.49 56.99
C GLU A 764 44.74 29.11 56.69
N GLN A 765 43.58 28.78 57.25
CA GLN A 765 42.91 27.48 57.08
C GLN A 765 42.26 27.28 55.72
N LEU A 766 41.53 28.28 55.18
CA LEU A 766 40.99 28.27 53.82
C LEU A 766 42.10 28.01 52.81
N ASN A 767 43.23 28.68 52.98
CA ASN A 767 44.40 28.49 52.13
C ASN A 767 45.04 27.11 52.28
N LEU A 768 45.12 26.54 53.50
CA LEU A 768 45.55 25.14 53.69
C LEU A 768 44.64 24.14 52.95
N ILE A 769 43.31 24.34 53.01
CA ILE A 769 42.32 23.53 52.29
C ILE A 769 42.48 23.69 50.78
N CYS A 770 42.54 24.92 50.24
CA CYS A 770 42.70 25.17 48.82
C CYS A 770 44.04 24.63 48.27
N LYS A 771 45.14 24.74 49.02
CA LYS A 771 46.45 24.17 48.67
C LYS A 771 46.46 22.64 48.58
N MET A 772 45.46 21.92 49.12
CA MET A 772 45.32 20.48 48.89
C MET A 772 45.06 20.15 47.41
N LEU A 773 44.30 20.99 46.71
CA LEU A 773 43.91 20.75 45.31
C LEU A 773 45.09 20.89 44.33
N PHE A 774 46.21 21.48 44.74
CA PHE A 774 47.42 21.58 43.91
C PHE A 774 47.98 20.19 43.51
N GLN A 775 47.71 19.16 44.32
CA GLN A 775 48.10 17.77 44.03
C GLN A 775 47.44 17.21 42.74
N LEU A 776 46.43 17.87 42.20
CA LEU A 776 45.78 17.51 40.93
C LEU A 776 46.65 17.85 39.70
N GLU A 777 47.64 18.74 39.83
CA GLU A 777 48.63 19.00 38.78
C GLU A 777 49.43 17.74 38.42
N ASN A 778 49.66 16.85 39.40
CA ASN A 778 50.36 15.58 39.24
C ASN A 778 49.64 14.58 38.30
N LEU A 779 48.38 14.85 37.94
CA LEU A 779 47.63 14.05 36.94
C LEU A 779 48.01 14.43 35.49
N PHE A 780 48.73 15.54 35.33
CA PHE A 780 49.26 16.10 34.09
C PHE A 780 50.79 15.95 34.04
N ASN A 781 51.39 16.20 32.88
CA ASN A 781 52.83 16.12 32.71
C ASN A 781 53.45 17.50 33.05
N GLU A 782 53.78 17.72 34.33
CA GLU A 782 54.33 18.97 34.94
C GLU A 782 55.30 19.79 34.05
N LYS A 783 56.08 19.12 33.19
CA LYS A 783 57.21 19.69 32.43
C LYS A 783 57.10 19.42 30.93
N GLY A 784 55.88 19.19 30.41
CA GLY A 784 55.61 18.79 29.03
C GLY A 784 54.56 19.63 28.28
N VAL A 785 54.16 19.14 27.10
CA VAL A 785 53.19 19.79 26.18
C VAL A 785 51.73 19.81 26.72
N ASN A 786 51.51 19.13 27.85
CA ASN A 786 50.21 18.93 28.48
C ASN A 786 50.29 19.32 29.97
N SER A 787 50.54 20.60 30.25
CA SER A 787 50.37 21.16 31.59
C SER A 787 48.88 21.35 31.92
N ILE A 788 48.56 21.47 33.21
CA ILE A 788 47.19 21.60 33.70
C ILE A 788 46.50 22.89 33.22
N GLU A 789 47.27 23.99 33.09
CA GLU A 789 46.78 25.33 32.69
C GLU A 789 46.13 25.32 31.30
N LYS A 790 46.60 24.45 30.41
CA LYS A 790 46.11 24.29 29.03
C LYS A 790 44.70 23.69 28.97
N TYR A 791 44.32 22.91 29.98
CA TYR A 791 43.06 22.17 30.04
C TYR A 791 42.10 22.68 31.13
N THR A 792 42.58 23.55 32.03
CA THR A 792 41.87 23.98 33.25
C THR A 792 41.88 25.51 33.33
N LYS A 793 40.76 26.14 32.94
CA LYS A 793 40.68 27.60 32.74
C LYS A 793 40.92 28.40 34.02
N ASN A 794 40.37 27.92 35.14
CA ASN A 794 40.41 28.61 36.42
C ASN A 794 41.69 28.33 37.23
N TRP A 795 42.62 27.48 36.75
CA TRP A 795 43.86 27.14 37.47
C TRP A 795 44.64 28.38 37.91
N THR A 796 44.86 29.31 36.99
CA THR A 796 45.60 30.56 37.27
C THR A 796 44.83 31.51 38.20
N LYS A 797 43.49 31.59 38.12
CA LYS A 797 42.67 32.36 39.07
C LYS A 797 42.78 31.77 40.47
N PHE A 798 42.68 30.45 40.58
CA PHE A 798 42.74 29.73 41.86
C PHE A 798 44.13 29.84 42.54
N LEU A 799 45.23 29.69 41.79
CA LEU A 799 46.59 29.93 42.31
C LEU A 799 46.75 31.34 42.87
N GLN A 800 46.19 32.35 42.19
CA GLN A 800 46.24 33.73 42.66
C GLN A 800 45.31 33.99 43.85
N LEU A 801 44.17 33.30 43.94
CA LEU A 801 43.26 33.34 45.10
C LEU A 801 43.96 32.84 46.36
N THR A 802 44.61 31.67 46.31
CA THR A 802 45.39 31.13 47.44
C THR A 802 46.52 32.06 47.88
N ASP A 803 47.21 32.71 46.93
CA ASP A 803 48.21 33.71 47.29
C ASP A 803 47.58 34.93 47.96
N ILE A 804 46.42 35.41 47.49
CA ILE A 804 45.70 36.55 48.10
C ILE A 804 45.37 36.28 49.58
N LEU A 805 45.01 35.05 49.95
CA LEU A 805 44.74 34.64 51.34
C LEU A 805 45.96 34.71 52.29
N GLU A 806 47.21 34.71 51.77
CA GLU A 806 48.45 34.86 52.55
C GLU A 806 49.10 36.25 52.44
N LEU A 807 48.62 37.11 51.55
CA LEU A 807 49.28 38.38 51.22
C LEU A 807 48.68 39.54 51.99
N SER A 808 49.53 40.34 52.64
CA SER A 808 49.07 41.62 53.21
C SER A 808 48.61 42.58 52.11
N GLN A 809 47.63 43.42 52.42
CA GLN A 809 47.01 44.39 51.51
C GLN A 809 48.01 45.19 50.64
N ALA A 810 49.16 45.57 51.21
CA ALA A 810 50.22 46.27 50.49
C ALA A 810 50.93 45.42 49.40
N LYS A 811 51.04 44.10 49.60
CA LYS A 811 51.55 43.17 48.59
C LYS A 811 50.49 42.88 47.52
N ILE A 812 49.22 42.69 47.91
CA ILE A 812 48.09 42.53 46.97
C ILE A 812 48.04 43.73 46.01
N MET A 813 48.10 44.96 46.54
CA MET A 813 48.14 46.16 45.70
C MET A 813 49.42 46.32 44.89
N SER A 814 50.54 45.70 45.28
CA SER A 814 51.71 45.63 44.41
C SER A 814 51.44 44.74 43.18
N ARG A 815 50.80 43.58 43.37
CA ARG A 815 50.42 42.67 42.28
C ARG A 815 49.36 43.27 41.36
N PHE A 816 48.36 43.94 41.93
CA PHE A 816 47.36 44.69 41.17
C PHE A 816 48.02 45.74 40.28
N ARG A 817 48.92 46.57 40.84
CA ARG A 817 49.66 47.61 40.10
C ARG A 817 50.60 47.06 39.02
N ASN A 818 51.11 45.84 39.20
CA ASN A 818 51.93 45.15 38.21
C ASN A 818 51.10 44.51 37.07
N GLY A 819 49.76 44.50 37.16
CA GLY A 819 48.90 43.81 36.21
C GLY A 819 48.93 42.27 36.34
N GLU A 820 49.32 41.75 37.51
CA GLU A 820 49.37 40.30 37.78
C GLU A 820 47.96 39.72 38.04
N LEU A 821 47.07 40.49 38.68
CA LEU A 821 45.74 40.05 39.14
C LEU A 821 44.61 40.20 38.10
N VAL A 822 44.95 40.29 36.81
CA VAL A 822 44.00 40.59 35.71
C VAL A 822 42.99 39.47 35.46
N CYS A 823 43.19 38.27 36.04
CA CYS A 823 42.21 37.18 35.98
C CYS A 823 41.00 37.35 36.92
N PHE A 824 41.03 38.34 37.82
CA PHE A 824 39.86 38.76 38.60
C PHE A 824 39.26 40.05 38.02
N THR A 825 37.95 40.17 38.09
CA THR A 825 37.22 41.43 37.95
C THR A 825 37.50 42.37 39.12
N THR A 826 37.21 43.66 38.95
CA THR A 826 37.31 44.62 40.07
C THR A 826 36.33 44.31 41.19
N GLY A 827 35.16 43.75 40.88
CA GLY A 827 34.14 43.37 41.87
C GLY A 827 34.58 42.21 42.77
N GLU A 828 35.19 41.17 42.21
CA GLU A 828 35.76 40.05 42.98
C GLU A 828 36.89 40.53 43.89
N LEU A 829 37.80 41.38 43.38
CA LEU A 829 38.88 41.96 44.19
C LEU A 829 38.37 42.91 45.29
N GLU A 830 37.33 43.70 45.03
CA GLU A 830 36.67 44.51 46.06
C GLU A 830 36.04 43.62 47.14
N GLY A 831 35.38 42.53 46.76
CA GLY A 831 34.79 41.55 47.68
C GLY A 831 35.84 40.92 48.59
N LEU A 832 36.87 40.30 48.01
CA LEU A 832 37.96 39.65 48.73
C LEU A 832 38.69 40.62 49.68
N ILE A 833 38.90 41.88 49.28
CA ILE A 833 39.54 42.90 50.14
C ILE A 833 38.60 43.43 51.23
N CYS A 834 37.29 43.46 51.00
CA CYS A 834 36.31 43.76 52.05
C CYS A 834 36.24 42.63 53.10
N ALA A 835 36.39 41.38 52.68
CA ALA A 835 36.34 40.20 53.53
C ALA A 835 37.64 40.01 54.35
N LEU A 836 38.82 40.14 53.73
CA LEU A 836 40.12 39.87 54.36
C LEU A 836 40.66 41.01 55.24
N PHE A 837 40.17 42.24 55.10
CA PHE A 837 40.72 43.41 55.80
C PHE A 837 39.66 44.22 56.53
N ALA A 838 39.93 44.52 57.80
CA ALA A 838 39.07 45.34 58.64
C ALA A 838 38.91 46.78 58.11
N ASP A 839 37.78 47.41 58.45
CA ASP A 839 37.41 48.72 57.93
C ASP A 839 38.36 49.84 58.40
N THR A 840 39.13 50.37 57.45
CA THR A 840 40.19 51.35 57.70
C THR A 840 40.34 52.30 56.51
N GLN A 841 40.89 53.49 56.75
CA GLN A 841 41.21 54.44 55.67
C GLN A 841 42.18 53.85 54.62
N ILE A 842 43.01 52.88 55.01
CA ILE A 842 43.93 52.20 54.08
C ILE A 842 43.12 51.28 53.15
N ARG A 843 42.12 50.56 53.66
CA ARG A 843 41.17 49.76 52.88
C ARG A 843 40.36 50.62 51.92
N GLU A 844 39.73 51.69 52.38
CA GLU A 844 38.89 52.53 51.51
C GLU A 844 39.70 53.20 50.37
N ASN A 845 40.95 53.62 50.65
CA ASN A 845 41.85 54.12 49.62
C ASN A 845 42.20 53.04 48.57
N THR A 846 42.38 51.79 49.00
CA THR A 846 42.64 50.64 48.09
C THR A 846 41.42 50.28 47.27
N LEU A 847 40.22 50.22 47.86
CA LEU A 847 38.97 49.98 47.14
C LEU A 847 38.71 51.08 46.11
N SER A 848 39.01 52.34 46.45
CA SER A 848 38.95 53.47 45.51
C SER A 848 39.90 53.29 44.31
N GLU A 849 41.13 52.82 44.54
CA GLU A 849 42.11 52.57 43.48
C GLU A 849 41.72 51.38 42.58
N ILE A 850 41.10 50.33 43.13
CA ILE A 850 40.59 49.18 42.35
C ILE A 850 39.38 49.58 41.50
N ARG A 851 38.51 50.46 42.00
CA ARG A 851 37.37 51.04 41.26
C ARG A 851 37.78 51.89 40.05
N GLU A 852 39.01 52.39 39.99
CA GLU A 852 39.55 53.07 38.80
C GLU A 852 39.95 52.09 37.68
N GLY A 853 40.01 50.78 37.98
CA GLY A 853 40.21 49.69 37.03
C GLY A 853 41.65 49.15 36.99
N HIS A 854 41.82 47.97 36.38
CA HIS A 854 43.14 47.34 36.24
C HIS A 854 44.12 48.22 35.44
N PRO A 855 45.29 48.57 36.00
CA PRO A 855 46.31 49.29 35.25
C PRO A 855 46.77 48.45 34.05
N HIS A 856 46.91 49.11 32.89
CA HIS A 856 47.20 48.54 31.56
C HIS A 856 46.08 47.74 30.84
N TYR A 857 44.82 47.74 31.33
CA TYR A 857 43.70 47.16 30.55
C TYR A 857 43.52 47.82 29.15
N ALA A 858 43.98 49.06 28.99
CA ALA A 858 43.88 49.84 27.75
C ALA A 858 44.90 49.48 26.64
N GLU A 859 45.94 48.69 26.93
CA GLU A 859 47.02 48.41 25.95
C GLU A 859 46.98 47.00 25.35
N LYS A 860 46.36 46.02 26.01
CA LYS A 860 46.29 44.63 25.50
C LYS A 860 45.23 44.40 24.41
N LEU A 861 44.25 45.28 24.28
CA LEU A 861 43.15 45.23 23.27
C LEU A 861 43.59 45.52 21.81
N ASN A 862 44.89 45.35 21.51
CA ASN A 862 45.48 45.45 20.16
C ASN A 862 46.38 44.24 19.81
N ILE A 863 46.47 43.21 20.67
CA ILE A 863 47.29 42.01 20.46
C ILE A 863 46.55 40.72 20.89
N LEU A 864 45.22 40.77 20.77
CA LEU A 864 44.33 39.65 20.44
C LEU A 864 43.65 40.08 19.14
#